data_AF-A0AA51DTA6-F1
#
_entry.id   AF-A0AA51DTA6-F1
#
_cell.length_a   1.000
_cell.length_b   1.000
_cell.length_c   1.000
_cell.angle_alpha   90.00
_cell.angle_beta   90.00
_cell.angle_gamma   90.00
#
_symmetry.space_group_name_H-M   'P 1'
#
loop_
_entity.id
_entity.type
_entity.pdbx_description
1 polymer ?
#
loop_
_entity_poly.entity_id
_entity_poly.type
_entity_poly.pdbx_seq_one_letter_code
_entity_poly.pdbx_strand_id
1 'polypeptide(L)'
;MNRDWENQYVTQKNRYPMHSPYGAYETVEQALECNRSVSKYVQSLNGMWRFMLSESPFKVPEGFQNIDYVDTDWDMIPVPSNWEIHGYGKPVYTNMLYPFEREGADSHFELEIAKGQVELNAPYVPEKNLTGCYRTTFEIPDYYEGKDILIEFGGVESCFYLYVNGIEIGYSQDSKLDAYFDITHAVKKGTNVLAVKVLQFCDGTYLEDQDYWHLSGIYRDVRICAKAKQRIFDYKIETLFENGNFKESELKITLVPNNSVRGYGESFVKLSLYNAKKELVTTLQSEPYGKCGVYLSPKFTAVTSVKVMEPNLWSAEDPYLYTLVMETIDGAGNITDIESSKVGFRKIEILKDGVLYINGKRLIVRGVNLHEFCPETGRYITDEYMRKQIICMKQLNFNAVRNSHYPHVNQWYDLCNELGIYLVDETNLETHGYGGQLSSSPEWTAAYMERATRMVLRDKNHPSIILWSLGNESGYGMNHAAMYGWIKEYDKTRYVQYESYNPGSNITDINVPMYPSKDWIEEKMSDMTDLRPFIMCEYSYAKSNSNGNFMDFWELVDKYPRFQGGFIWDFQDKALTQRIEDGARKYVYGGAFHEAVVDPVEDMCLNGVVLPDLTWKPAANEIKNCQSPVKIINYVHPHYGSEYMMIKNNYQFMNLSHLRFTWELECEGNIIEQGELKQYLTAAGEMELLELPMTQNKIYGEAYLNIKAALRENTAYAEAGYVIYTSQFPMEHSVFTKKESNISGEKIAMKEVEDEIIITGPNTEICFNKQTCTFHKVVLKGKARMTGGKDNFYRPVTGIDEGTNESGRNYASEWKEEGLNNLIINVLSVKTAVTDSQVFIFTEVCYQDGKLKVSSQYRIGSEGIEINKTVVNNCSSKTIPRIGLTFVLPADNNHITWFGRGPWENYCDRKTSAMISCYSSTVSEQYTPYIKPVECGGKEDVRYLTVGNKEGHGLYVSGAEPFHFDIHDYSIAACDAAAYADEIVKDDKVYLNVDYKHAGVGGDNGWTKNIHPEYCIGKGFYHYQFVIEAI
;
A
#
# COMPACT_ATOMS: atom_id res chain seq x y z
N MET A 1 -43.63 8.17 -2.59
CA MET A 1 -42.44 7.55 -3.18
C MET A 1 -42.21 6.23 -2.47
N ASN A 2 -41.95 5.14 -3.20
CA ASN A 2 -41.36 3.96 -2.59
C ASN A 2 -39.89 4.29 -2.32
N ARG A 3 -39.42 4.15 -1.08
CA ARG A 3 -38.03 4.40 -0.69
C ARG A 3 -37.18 3.19 -1.08
N ASP A 4 -36.79 3.09 -2.35
CA ASP A 4 -36.01 1.93 -2.84
C ASP A 4 -34.62 1.86 -2.19
N TRP A 5 -34.09 2.99 -1.74
CA TRP A 5 -32.81 3.14 -1.04
C TRP A 5 -32.84 2.76 0.45
N GLU A 6 -33.98 2.26 0.96
CA GLU A 6 -34.13 1.69 2.29
C GLU A 6 -34.77 0.29 2.19
N ASN A 7 -34.40 -0.46 1.15
CA ASN A 7 -34.99 -1.77 0.86
C ASN A 7 -33.97 -2.72 0.24
N GLN A 8 -33.40 -3.58 1.07
CA GLN A 8 -32.39 -4.58 0.71
C GLN A 8 -32.82 -5.59 -0.36
N TYR A 9 -34.13 -5.69 -0.66
CA TYR A 9 -34.65 -6.52 -1.76
C TYR A 9 -34.64 -5.78 -3.12
N VAL A 10 -34.36 -4.49 -3.14
CA VAL A 10 -34.36 -3.63 -4.33
C VAL A 10 -32.98 -2.98 -4.49
N THR A 11 -32.04 -3.76 -5.00
CA THR A 11 -30.68 -3.32 -5.37
C THR A 11 -30.64 -2.62 -6.74
N GLN A 12 -31.64 -2.86 -7.59
CA GLN A 12 -31.76 -2.22 -8.89
C GLN A 12 -33.21 -2.25 -9.42
N LYS A 13 -33.49 -1.40 -10.41
CA LYS A 13 -34.69 -1.48 -11.28
C LYS A 13 -34.28 -1.25 -12.72
N ASN A 14 -34.69 -2.15 -13.62
CA ASN A 14 -34.42 -2.11 -15.05
C ASN A 14 -32.93 -2.02 -15.43
N ARG A 15 -32.01 -2.37 -14.52
CA ARG A 15 -30.58 -2.42 -14.84
C ARG A 15 -30.35 -3.59 -15.80
N TYR A 16 -29.68 -3.32 -16.90
CA TYR A 16 -29.31 -4.32 -17.89
C TYR A 16 -28.37 -5.36 -17.24
N PRO A 17 -28.50 -6.67 -17.56
CA PRO A 17 -27.70 -7.68 -16.88
C PRO A 17 -26.20 -7.52 -17.17
N MET A 18 -25.36 -7.83 -16.19
CA MET A 18 -23.91 -7.66 -16.29
C MET A 18 -23.31 -8.56 -17.37
N HIS A 19 -22.33 -8.02 -18.10
CA HIS A 19 -21.63 -8.68 -19.21
C HIS A 19 -20.18 -8.18 -19.27
N SER A 20 -19.37 -8.83 -20.11
CA SER A 20 -18.04 -8.31 -20.45
C SER A 20 -18.19 -6.94 -21.12
N PRO A 21 -17.36 -5.93 -20.77
CA PRO A 21 -17.53 -4.57 -21.32
C PRO A 21 -17.46 -4.52 -22.85
N TYR A 22 -18.36 -3.76 -23.47
CA TYR A 22 -18.47 -3.67 -24.93
C TYR A 22 -17.51 -2.67 -25.55
N GLY A 23 -16.99 -3.00 -26.73
CA GLY A 23 -16.32 -2.06 -27.63
C GLY A 23 -17.16 -1.66 -28.85
N ALA A 24 -18.16 -2.47 -29.24
CA ALA A 24 -19.06 -2.22 -30.36
C ALA A 24 -18.31 -1.83 -31.65
N TYR A 25 -17.27 -2.56 -32.01
CA TYR A 25 -16.35 -2.18 -33.09
C TYR A 25 -17.01 -2.25 -34.47
N GLU A 26 -16.52 -1.41 -35.38
CA GLU A 26 -16.97 -1.36 -36.76
C GLU A 26 -16.15 -2.29 -37.66
N THR A 27 -14.87 -2.49 -37.32
CA THR A 27 -13.92 -3.27 -38.11
C THR A 27 -13.02 -4.13 -37.23
N VAL A 28 -12.39 -5.13 -37.85
CA VAL A 28 -11.39 -5.99 -37.20
C VAL A 28 -10.17 -5.18 -36.75
N GLU A 29 -9.77 -4.15 -37.52
CA GLU A 29 -8.64 -3.28 -37.17
C GLU A 29 -8.88 -2.53 -35.86
N GLN A 30 -10.09 -1.99 -35.65
CA GLN A 30 -10.47 -1.36 -34.38
C GLN A 30 -10.47 -2.39 -33.24
N ALA A 31 -11.05 -3.58 -33.48
CA ALA A 31 -11.12 -4.66 -32.51
C ALA A 31 -9.73 -5.19 -32.08
N LEU A 32 -8.73 -5.14 -32.97
CA LEU A 32 -7.34 -5.52 -32.65
C LEU A 32 -6.67 -4.59 -31.63
N GLU A 33 -7.05 -3.31 -31.62
CA GLU A 33 -6.55 -2.37 -30.60
C GLU A 33 -7.17 -2.64 -29.23
N CYS A 34 -8.37 -3.22 -29.19
CA CYS A 34 -9.14 -3.48 -27.97
C CYS A 34 -9.45 -2.20 -27.15
N ASN A 35 -9.42 -1.04 -27.81
CA ASN A 35 -9.77 0.25 -27.21
C ASN A 35 -11.27 0.50 -27.35
N ARG A 36 -12.00 0.36 -26.24
CA ARG A 36 -13.47 0.44 -26.22
C ARG A 36 -14.04 1.83 -26.55
N SER A 37 -13.21 2.85 -26.69
CA SER A 37 -13.62 4.24 -26.96
C SER A 37 -13.45 4.66 -28.42
N VAL A 38 -12.87 3.83 -29.31
CA VAL A 38 -12.60 4.24 -30.70
C VAL A 38 -13.78 4.07 -31.65
N SER A 39 -14.77 3.25 -31.30
CA SER A 39 -15.93 3.01 -32.14
C SER A 39 -16.82 4.24 -32.19
N LYS A 40 -17.31 4.61 -33.37
CA LYS A 40 -18.32 5.68 -33.49
C LYS A 40 -19.64 5.35 -32.79
N TYR A 41 -19.87 4.08 -32.43
CA TYR A 41 -21.03 3.63 -31.67
C TYR A 41 -20.86 3.78 -30.16
N VAL A 42 -19.70 4.26 -29.71
CA VAL A 42 -19.43 4.57 -28.31
C VAL A 42 -19.21 6.08 -28.19
N GLN A 43 -19.88 6.70 -27.23
CA GLN A 43 -19.79 8.13 -26.96
C GLN A 43 -19.57 8.35 -25.47
N SER A 44 -18.53 9.10 -25.10
CA SER A 44 -18.37 9.57 -23.73
C SER A 44 -19.34 10.71 -23.44
N LEU A 45 -19.94 10.68 -22.25
CA LEU A 45 -20.72 11.79 -21.68
C LEU A 45 -19.95 12.52 -20.59
N ASN A 46 -18.65 12.24 -20.42
CA ASN A 46 -17.80 12.96 -19.48
C ASN A 46 -17.69 14.44 -19.87
N GLY A 47 -17.59 15.32 -18.88
CA GLY A 47 -17.51 16.75 -19.08
C GLY A 47 -18.24 17.51 -17.99
N MET A 48 -18.55 18.79 -18.22
CA MET A 48 -19.25 19.61 -17.25
C MET A 48 -20.75 19.38 -17.34
N TRP A 49 -21.38 19.02 -16.22
CA TRP A 49 -22.83 18.82 -16.10
C TRP A 49 -23.41 19.88 -15.17
N ARG A 50 -24.68 20.23 -15.36
CA ARG A 50 -25.43 21.06 -14.40
C ARG A 50 -25.60 20.28 -13.12
N PHE A 51 -25.38 20.92 -11.98
CA PHE A 51 -25.39 20.27 -10.69
C PHE A 51 -26.04 21.14 -9.62
N MET A 52 -26.80 20.49 -8.74
CA MET A 52 -27.36 21.11 -7.56
C MET A 52 -27.40 20.08 -6.43
N LEU A 53 -26.93 20.47 -5.24
CA LEU A 53 -26.99 19.63 -4.04
C LEU A 53 -28.21 19.99 -3.20
N SER A 54 -29.01 19.00 -2.84
CA SER A 54 -30.16 19.11 -1.92
C SER A 54 -29.81 18.49 -0.56
N GLU A 55 -30.36 19.05 0.53
CA GLU A 55 -30.14 18.57 1.90
C GLU A 55 -30.75 17.17 2.17
N SER A 56 -31.74 16.78 1.37
CA SER A 56 -32.37 15.46 1.46
C SER A 56 -33.02 15.03 0.14
N PRO A 57 -33.32 13.73 -0.06
CA PRO A 57 -34.03 13.26 -1.24
C PRO A 57 -35.47 13.78 -1.33
N PHE A 58 -36.03 14.30 -0.23
CA PHE A 58 -37.38 14.88 -0.17
C PHE A 58 -37.43 16.36 -0.57
N LYS A 59 -36.27 17.00 -0.72
CA LYS A 59 -36.13 18.43 -1.01
C LYS A 59 -35.59 18.71 -2.42
N VAL A 60 -35.41 17.68 -3.24
CA VAL A 60 -35.02 17.84 -4.65
C VAL A 60 -36.09 18.66 -5.40
N PRO A 61 -35.71 19.51 -6.37
CA PRO A 61 -36.65 20.37 -7.08
C PRO A 61 -37.67 19.56 -7.86
N GLU A 62 -38.94 19.93 -7.72
CA GLU A 62 -40.01 19.23 -8.41
C GLU A 62 -39.86 19.38 -9.93
N GLY A 63 -39.89 18.25 -10.63
CA GLY A 63 -39.79 18.23 -12.09
C GLY A 63 -38.39 18.46 -12.65
N PHE A 64 -37.32 18.40 -11.83
CA PHE A 64 -35.93 18.54 -12.31
C PHE A 64 -35.55 17.50 -13.38
N GLN A 65 -36.32 16.43 -13.58
CA GLN A 65 -36.12 15.45 -14.64
C GLN A 65 -36.74 15.84 -15.99
N ASN A 66 -37.65 16.83 -16.01
CA ASN A 66 -38.40 17.21 -17.19
C ASN A 66 -37.52 17.90 -18.24
N ILE A 67 -37.88 17.74 -19.51
CA ILE A 67 -37.15 18.33 -20.66
C ILE A 67 -37.09 19.86 -20.53
N ASP A 68 -38.23 20.47 -20.19
CA ASP A 68 -38.42 21.93 -20.20
C ASP A 68 -38.02 22.59 -18.87
N TYR A 69 -37.40 21.83 -17.95
CA TYR A 69 -36.90 22.38 -16.69
C TYR A 69 -35.74 23.35 -16.95
N VAL A 70 -35.81 24.52 -16.32
CA VAL A 70 -34.78 25.57 -16.44
C VAL A 70 -33.77 25.39 -15.31
N ASP A 71 -32.54 25.03 -15.67
CA ASP A 71 -31.40 24.78 -14.76
C ASP A 71 -30.27 25.78 -14.95
N THR A 72 -30.56 26.95 -15.56
CA THR A 72 -29.52 27.95 -15.89
C THR A 72 -28.85 28.57 -14.68
N ASP A 73 -29.52 28.52 -13.53
CA ASP A 73 -29.05 28.97 -12.22
C ASP A 73 -28.28 27.88 -11.45
N TRP A 74 -28.23 26.64 -11.95
CA TRP A 74 -27.44 25.56 -11.35
C TRP A 74 -25.96 25.73 -11.65
N ASP A 75 -25.13 25.29 -10.71
CA ASP A 75 -23.69 25.22 -10.86
C ASP A 75 -23.30 24.20 -11.94
N MET A 76 -22.02 24.22 -12.31
CA MET A 76 -21.44 23.20 -13.20
C MET A 76 -20.42 22.37 -12.42
N ILE A 77 -20.51 21.05 -12.52
CA ILE A 77 -19.55 20.11 -11.93
C ILE A 77 -18.95 19.22 -13.01
N PRO A 78 -17.65 18.87 -12.96
CA PRO A 78 -17.10 17.86 -13.85
C PRO A 78 -17.68 16.48 -13.50
N VAL A 79 -17.99 15.70 -14.53
CA VAL A 79 -18.32 14.28 -14.42
C VAL A 79 -17.30 13.52 -15.28
N PRO A 80 -16.57 12.55 -14.72
CA PRO A 80 -16.65 12.07 -13.34
C PRO A 80 -16.03 12.99 -12.27
N SER A 81 -16.59 12.97 -11.06
CA SER A 81 -15.99 13.52 -9.84
C SER A 81 -16.72 13.08 -8.56
N ASN A 82 -16.09 13.29 -7.41
CA ASN A 82 -16.77 13.32 -6.11
C ASN A 82 -17.16 14.76 -5.75
N TRP A 83 -18.40 15.01 -5.34
CA TRP A 83 -18.87 16.38 -5.11
C TRP A 83 -18.16 17.06 -3.92
N GLU A 84 -17.65 16.30 -2.96
CA GLU A 84 -16.94 16.80 -1.77
C GLU A 84 -15.64 17.50 -2.15
N ILE A 85 -14.96 16.98 -3.17
CA ILE A 85 -13.73 17.57 -3.73
C ILE A 85 -14.00 18.90 -4.43
N HIS A 86 -15.25 19.13 -4.83
CA HIS A 86 -15.70 20.37 -5.47
C HIS A 86 -16.40 21.34 -4.51
N GLY A 87 -16.35 21.08 -3.20
CA GLY A 87 -16.85 21.98 -2.16
C GLY A 87 -18.32 21.79 -1.77
N TYR A 88 -18.98 20.74 -2.25
CA TYR A 88 -20.34 20.38 -1.87
C TYR A 88 -20.31 19.28 -0.79
N GLY A 89 -20.99 19.48 0.33
CA GLY A 89 -20.87 18.54 1.45
C GLY A 89 -19.46 18.54 2.06
N LYS A 90 -19.08 17.47 2.76
CA LYS A 90 -17.77 17.31 3.37
C LYS A 90 -17.31 15.86 3.22
N PRO A 91 -16.04 15.60 2.87
CA PRO A 91 -15.50 14.26 2.84
C PRO A 91 -15.43 13.72 4.26
N VAL A 92 -15.75 12.44 4.48
CA VAL A 92 -15.71 11.81 5.81
C VAL A 92 -14.74 10.64 5.79
N TYR A 93 -13.75 10.64 6.67
CA TYR A 93 -12.88 9.48 6.89
C TYR A 93 -13.29 8.75 8.16
N THR A 94 -13.54 7.45 8.04
CA THR A 94 -13.83 6.55 9.14
C THR A 94 -13.27 5.15 8.84
N ASN A 95 -12.84 4.45 9.88
CA ASN A 95 -12.37 3.06 9.79
C ASN A 95 -13.55 2.09 9.97
N MET A 96 -14.07 1.94 11.20
CA MET A 96 -15.21 1.05 11.50
C MET A 96 -16.52 1.81 11.77
N LEU A 97 -16.46 3.14 11.92
CA LEU A 97 -17.65 3.92 12.19
C LEU A 97 -18.37 4.20 10.88
N TYR A 98 -19.65 3.80 10.76
CA TYR A 98 -20.45 4.25 9.63
C TYR A 98 -20.51 5.79 9.57
N PRO A 99 -20.55 6.40 8.38
CA PRO A 99 -20.55 7.85 8.17
C PRO A 99 -21.89 8.53 8.54
N PHE A 100 -22.73 7.88 9.34
CA PHE A 100 -24.02 8.39 9.79
C PHE A 100 -23.86 9.23 11.06
N GLU A 101 -24.28 10.49 10.99
CA GLU A 101 -24.43 11.35 12.17
C GLU A 101 -25.47 10.71 13.11
N ARG A 102 -25.04 10.21 14.28
CA ARG A 102 -25.92 9.52 15.24
C ARG A 102 -26.84 10.53 15.93
N GLU A 103 -28.15 10.26 15.91
CA GLU A 103 -29.19 11.13 16.47
C GLU A 103 -29.82 10.51 17.75
N GLY A 104 -29.50 9.26 18.06
CA GLY A 104 -30.01 8.51 19.20
C GLY A 104 -31.24 7.67 18.85
N ALA A 105 -31.79 6.98 19.86
CA ALA A 105 -32.86 5.99 19.67
C ALA A 105 -34.18 6.53 19.06
N ASP A 106 -34.34 7.85 18.95
CA ASP A 106 -35.51 8.48 18.35
C ASP A 106 -35.45 8.50 16.81
N SER A 107 -34.29 8.19 16.20
CA SER A 107 -34.14 8.11 14.74
C SER A 107 -34.56 6.74 14.20
N HIS A 108 -35.09 6.67 12.97
CA HIS A 108 -35.61 5.41 12.42
C HIS A 108 -34.51 4.45 11.95
N PHE A 109 -33.29 4.96 11.74
CA PHE A 109 -32.09 4.19 11.38
C PHE A 109 -31.29 3.71 12.59
N GLU A 110 -31.81 3.92 13.81
CA GLU A 110 -31.21 3.46 15.05
C GLU A 110 -32.21 2.63 15.88
N LEU A 111 -31.71 1.68 16.67
CA LEU A 111 -32.50 0.82 17.54
C LEU A 111 -31.92 0.79 18.95
N GLU A 112 -32.74 1.10 19.96
CA GLU A 112 -32.37 0.85 21.36
C GLU A 112 -32.54 -0.65 21.67
N ILE A 113 -31.42 -1.38 21.70
CA ILE A 113 -31.40 -2.81 21.99
C ILE A 113 -31.39 -3.09 23.51
N ALA A 114 -30.90 -2.14 24.30
CA ALA A 114 -30.94 -2.13 25.75
C ALA A 114 -30.85 -0.69 26.26
N LYS A 115 -31.18 -0.45 27.52
CA LYS A 115 -31.24 0.89 28.11
C LYS A 115 -29.92 1.65 27.89
N GLY A 116 -29.94 2.68 27.04
CA GLY A 116 -28.77 3.50 26.70
C GLY A 116 -27.75 2.84 25.74
N GLN A 117 -28.11 1.72 25.12
CA GLN A 117 -27.33 1.06 24.06
C GLN A 117 -28.12 1.11 22.76
N VAL A 118 -27.58 1.86 21.80
CA VAL A 118 -28.22 2.12 20.51
C VAL A 118 -27.33 1.55 19.40
N GLU A 119 -27.91 0.74 18.53
CA GLU A 119 -27.25 0.16 17.36
C GLU A 119 -27.86 0.70 16.07
N LEU A 120 -27.23 0.45 14.92
CA LEU A 120 -27.82 0.78 13.63
C LEU A 120 -28.94 -0.20 13.26
N ASN A 121 -29.94 0.30 12.56
CA ASN A 121 -31.12 -0.44 12.14
C ASN A 121 -31.14 -0.61 10.62
N ALA A 122 -30.29 -1.50 10.08
CA ALA A 122 -30.31 -1.78 8.66
C ALA A 122 -31.69 -2.35 8.25
N PRO A 123 -32.32 -1.91 7.14
CA PRO A 123 -31.73 -1.20 5.99
C PRO A 123 -31.92 0.33 5.98
N TYR A 124 -32.35 0.94 7.09
CA TYR A 124 -32.75 2.35 7.11
C TYR A 124 -31.53 3.28 7.17
N VAL A 125 -31.60 4.47 6.55
CA VAL A 125 -30.53 5.48 6.53
C VAL A 125 -31.03 6.84 7.02
N PRO A 126 -30.15 7.79 7.42
CA PRO A 126 -30.58 9.11 7.87
C PRO A 126 -31.51 9.83 6.87
N GLU A 127 -32.53 10.55 7.35
CA GLU A 127 -33.38 11.35 6.46
C GLU A 127 -32.65 12.58 5.89
N LYS A 128 -31.68 13.10 6.64
CA LYS A 128 -30.70 14.11 6.20
C LYS A 128 -29.61 13.41 5.38
N ASN A 129 -29.94 13.14 4.12
CA ASN A 129 -29.12 12.40 3.18
C ASN A 129 -28.88 13.27 1.94
N LEU A 130 -27.67 13.83 1.83
CA LEU A 130 -27.34 14.75 0.75
C LEU A 130 -27.65 14.11 -0.61
N THR A 131 -28.33 14.86 -1.46
CA THR A 131 -28.82 14.35 -2.75
C THR A 131 -28.37 15.26 -3.87
N GLY A 132 -27.47 14.76 -4.72
CA GLY A 132 -26.97 15.46 -5.90
C GLY A 132 -27.91 15.26 -7.10
N CYS A 133 -28.39 16.36 -7.66
CA CYS A 133 -29.14 16.37 -8.91
C CYS A 133 -28.20 16.80 -10.05
N TYR A 134 -28.04 15.93 -11.03
CA TYR A 134 -27.23 16.19 -12.22
C TYR A 134 -28.12 16.30 -13.46
N ARG A 135 -27.81 17.26 -14.35
CA ARG A 135 -28.47 17.41 -15.65
C ARG A 135 -27.44 17.67 -16.76
N THR A 136 -27.63 17.05 -17.91
CA THR A 136 -26.85 17.33 -19.12
C THR A 136 -27.66 17.01 -20.38
N THR A 137 -27.10 17.34 -21.53
CA THR A 137 -27.67 16.99 -22.84
C THR A 137 -26.70 16.15 -23.65
N PHE A 138 -27.22 15.25 -24.46
CA PHE A 138 -26.42 14.45 -25.39
C PHE A 138 -27.12 14.26 -26.72
N GLU A 139 -26.33 14.01 -27.76
CA GLU A 139 -26.82 13.81 -29.13
C GLU A 139 -26.93 12.32 -29.47
N ILE A 140 -28.05 11.93 -30.09
CA ILE A 140 -28.19 10.62 -30.75
C ILE A 140 -28.13 10.82 -32.27
N PRO A 141 -27.06 10.35 -32.93
CA PRO A 141 -26.86 10.56 -34.36
C PRO A 141 -27.66 9.57 -35.23
N ASP A 142 -27.87 9.94 -36.50
CA ASP A 142 -28.65 9.17 -37.48
C ASP A 142 -28.16 7.73 -37.66
N TYR A 143 -26.86 7.51 -37.56
CA TYR A 143 -26.26 6.19 -37.79
C TYR A 143 -26.46 5.23 -36.60
N TYR A 144 -27.13 5.65 -35.52
CA TYR A 144 -27.61 4.75 -34.46
C TYR A 144 -28.97 4.11 -34.80
N GLU A 145 -29.62 4.53 -35.88
CA GLU A 145 -30.93 4.00 -36.29
C GLU A 145 -30.94 2.46 -36.32
N GLY A 146 -31.97 1.86 -35.71
CA GLY A 146 -32.17 0.41 -35.67
C GLY A 146 -31.28 -0.35 -34.66
N LYS A 147 -30.44 0.33 -33.88
CA LYS A 147 -29.65 -0.24 -32.79
C LYS A 147 -30.34 -0.08 -31.44
N ASP A 148 -29.94 -0.89 -30.47
CA ASP A 148 -30.30 -0.67 -29.07
C ASP A 148 -29.27 0.30 -28.46
N ILE A 149 -29.74 1.31 -27.75
CA ILE A 149 -28.92 2.36 -27.16
C ILE A 149 -28.83 2.11 -25.66
N LEU A 150 -27.63 1.75 -25.20
CA LEU A 150 -27.33 1.51 -23.80
C LEU A 150 -26.60 2.72 -23.23
N ILE A 151 -26.96 3.14 -22.02
CA ILE A 151 -26.15 4.06 -21.22
C ILE A 151 -25.46 3.29 -20.10
N GLU A 152 -24.19 3.60 -19.88
CA GLU A 152 -23.32 2.99 -18.88
C GLU A 152 -22.89 4.08 -17.89
N PHE A 153 -23.03 3.79 -16.61
CA PHE A 153 -22.39 4.51 -15.52
C PHE A 153 -21.32 3.61 -14.90
N GLY A 154 -20.04 3.96 -15.02
CA GLY A 154 -18.93 3.11 -14.54
C GLY A 154 -18.83 3.00 -13.01
N GLY A 155 -19.47 3.93 -12.28
CA GLY A 155 -19.49 3.98 -10.82
C GLY A 155 -20.19 5.24 -10.31
N VAL A 156 -21.14 5.05 -9.39
CA VAL A 156 -21.93 6.11 -8.78
C VAL A 156 -22.10 5.78 -7.30
N GLU A 157 -21.68 6.69 -6.43
CA GLU A 157 -21.69 6.45 -4.98
C GLU A 157 -22.79 7.27 -4.29
N SER A 158 -23.71 6.66 -3.51
CA SER A 158 -23.88 5.21 -3.26
C SER A 158 -24.99 4.55 -4.11
N CYS A 159 -26.01 5.31 -4.50
CA CYS A 159 -27.09 4.85 -5.39
C CYS A 159 -27.68 6.00 -6.22
N PHE A 160 -28.43 5.65 -7.27
CA PHE A 160 -29.03 6.67 -8.13
C PHE A 160 -30.31 6.25 -8.87
N TYR A 161 -31.12 7.25 -9.21
CA TYR A 161 -32.22 7.17 -10.16
C TYR A 161 -31.85 7.85 -11.48
N LEU A 162 -32.24 7.24 -12.59
CA LEU A 162 -31.93 7.69 -13.95
C LEU A 162 -33.18 8.12 -14.70
N TYR A 163 -33.13 9.30 -15.34
CA TYR A 163 -34.19 9.81 -16.20
C TYR A 163 -33.64 10.25 -17.55
N VAL A 164 -34.34 9.91 -18.63
CA VAL A 164 -34.03 10.38 -19.99
C VAL A 164 -35.27 11.02 -20.58
N ASN A 165 -35.16 12.26 -21.04
CA ASN A 165 -36.28 13.04 -21.60
C ASN A 165 -37.53 13.06 -20.68
N GLY A 166 -37.33 13.13 -19.36
CA GLY A 166 -38.42 13.10 -18.36
C GLY A 166 -38.99 11.72 -18.03
N ILE A 167 -38.53 10.65 -18.71
CA ILE A 167 -38.97 9.27 -18.46
C ILE A 167 -38.03 8.63 -17.44
N GLU A 168 -38.57 8.05 -16.37
CA GLU A 168 -37.79 7.24 -15.42
C GLU A 168 -37.33 5.94 -16.08
N ILE A 169 -36.01 5.73 -16.13
CA ILE A 169 -35.40 4.56 -16.74
C ILE A 169 -35.21 3.46 -15.69
N GLY A 170 -34.64 3.80 -14.54
CA GLY A 170 -34.31 2.81 -13.52
C GLY A 170 -33.59 3.34 -12.28
N TYR A 171 -33.14 2.39 -11.47
CA TYR A 171 -32.44 2.59 -10.19
C TYR A 171 -31.27 1.59 -10.06
N SER A 172 -30.18 1.96 -9.40
CA SER A 172 -29.05 1.06 -9.14
C SER A 172 -28.32 1.38 -7.84
N GLN A 173 -27.86 0.32 -7.16
CA GLN A 173 -26.91 0.32 -6.04
C GLN A 173 -25.61 -0.42 -6.44
N ASP A 174 -24.69 -0.56 -5.46
CA ASP A 174 -23.31 -1.07 -5.57
C ASP A 174 -22.42 -0.10 -6.36
N SER A 175 -21.71 0.73 -5.60
CA SER A 175 -21.04 1.92 -6.12
C SER A 175 -19.85 1.62 -7.02
N LYS A 176 -19.30 0.41 -6.95
CA LYS A 176 -17.99 0.05 -7.51
C LYS A 176 -18.07 -0.79 -8.80
N LEU A 177 -19.28 -1.08 -9.30
CA LEU A 177 -19.49 -1.84 -10.54
C LEU A 177 -20.45 -1.13 -11.51
N ASP A 178 -20.17 -1.29 -12.81
CA ASP A 178 -20.87 -0.61 -13.90
C ASP A 178 -22.38 -0.88 -13.91
N ALA A 179 -23.17 0.17 -14.11
CA ALA A 179 -24.62 0.10 -14.25
C ALA A 179 -25.04 0.47 -15.68
N TYR A 180 -25.55 -0.52 -16.41
CA TYR A 180 -26.06 -0.35 -17.78
C TYR A 180 -27.58 -0.23 -17.78
N PHE A 181 -28.13 0.62 -18.66
CA PHE A 181 -29.58 0.71 -18.89
C PHE A 181 -29.89 0.82 -20.39
N ASP A 182 -30.93 0.13 -20.84
CA ASP A 182 -31.46 0.30 -22.20
C ASP A 182 -32.38 1.52 -22.25
N ILE A 183 -31.95 2.56 -22.97
CA ILE A 183 -32.66 3.82 -23.12
C ILE A 183 -33.29 3.99 -24.51
N THR A 184 -33.28 2.94 -25.34
CA THR A 184 -33.74 2.98 -26.75
C THR A 184 -35.14 3.56 -26.89
N HIS A 185 -36.03 3.24 -25.96
CA HIS A 185 -37.42 3.68 -25.97
C HIS A 185 -37.64 5.12 -25.48
N ALA A 186 -36.65 5.71 -24.81
CA ALA A 186 -36.74 7.04 -24.19
C ALA A 186 -36.00 8.12 -24.98
N VAL A 187 -35.07 7.74 -25.87
CA VAL A 187 -34.31 8.67 -26.70
C VAL A 187 -34.99 9.00 -28.02
N LYS A 188 -34.61 10.13 -28.60
CA LYS A 188 -34.97 10.58 -29.95
C LYS A 188 -33.70 10.98 -30.70
N LYS A 189 -33.76 10.98 -32.04
CA LYS A 189 -32.70 11.55 -32.88
C LYS A 189 -32.44 13.01 -32.50
N GLY A 190 -31.17 13.40 -32.49
CA GLY A 190 -30.70 14.73 -32.07
C GLY A 190 -30.56 14.85 -30.56
N THR A 191 -30.86 16.04 -30.02
CA THR A 191 -30.64 16.37 -28.61
C THR A 191 -31.62 15.67 -27.66
N ASN A 192 -31.06 15.07 -26.61
CA ASN A 192 -31.77 14.43 -25.51
C ASN A 192 -31.32 15.04 -24.18
N VAL A 193 -32.21 15.03 -23.18
CA VAL A 193 -31.92 15.48 -21.82
C VAL A 193 -31.71 14.27 -20.92
N LEU A 194 -30.62 14.28 -20.17
CA LEU A 194 -30.28 13.31 -19.14
C LEU A 194 -30.40 13.99 -17.78
N ALA A 195 -31.08 13.34 -16.83
CA ALA A 195 -31.14 13.77 -15.45
C ALA A 195 -30.88 12.59 -14.50
N VAL A 196 -30.07 12.82 -13.46
CA VAL A 196 -29.66 11.78 -12.50
C VAL A 196 -29.82 12.31 -11.09
N LYS A 197 -30.45 11.52 -10.21
CA LYS A 197 -30.58 11.82 -8.78
C LYS A 197 -29.74 10.82 -8.00
N VAL A 198 -28.62 11.29 -7.45
CA VAL A 198 -27.65 10.50 -6.68
C VAL A 198 -27.84 10.78 -5.20
N LEU A 199 -27.96 9.73 -4.38
CA LEU A 199 -28.07 9.84 -2.92
C LEU A 199 -26.74 9.47 -2.29
N GLN A 200 -26.37 10.18 -1.22
CA GLN A 200 -25.15 9.92 -0.44
C GLN A 200 -25.22 8.56 0.26
N PHE A 201 -26.39 8.22 0.80
CA PHE A 201 -26.61 6.97 1.54
C PHE A 201 -27.80 6.16 1.00
N CYS A 202 -27.68 4.84 1.07
CA CYS A 202 -28.74 3.86 0.84
C CYS A 202 -28.51 2.62 1.69
N ASP A 203 -29.42 1.63 1.64
CA ASP A 203 -29.23 0.35 2.30
C ASP A 203 -27.93 -0.35 1.88
N GLY A 204 -27.50 -0.20 0.61
CA GLY A 204 -26.20 -0.63 0.13
C GLY A 204 -24.99 -0.03 0.84
N THR A 205 -25.10 1.14 1.48
CA THR A 205 -24.04 1.74 2.30
C THR A 205 -23.66 0.85 3.48
N TYR A 206 -24.60 0.05 4.01
CA TYR A 206 -24.28 -0.94 5.05
C TYR A 206 -23.26 -1.98 4.59
N LEU A 207 -23.12 -2.21 3.28
CA LEU A 207 -22.20 -3.17 2.67
C LEU A 207 -20.91 -2.49 2.12
N GLU A 208 -20.72 -1.20 2.37
CA GLU A 208 -19.63 -0.36 1.82
C GLU A 208 -18.92 0.40 2.95
N ASP A 209 -18.62 -0.31 4.04
CA ASP A 209 -18.00 0.20 5.27
C ASP A 209 -16.50 -0.08 5.31
N GLN A 210 -15.80 0.20 4.21
CA GLN A 210 -14.33 0.08 4.15
C GLN A 210 -13.62 1.19 4.96
N ASP A 211 -12.41 0.90 5.45
CA ASP A 211 -11.48 1.89 6.02
C ASP A 211 -10.96 2.91 4.97
N TYR A 212 -11.78 3.92 4.66
CA TYR A 212 -11.48 4.90 3.61
C TYR A 212 -12.24 6.23 3.75
N TRP A 213 -12.06 7.14 2.77
CA TRP A 213 -12.88 8.34 2.64
C TRP A 213 -14.24 8.02 2.02
N HIS A 214 -15.32 8.20 2.78
CA HIS A 214 -16.69 8.23 2.28
C HIS A 214 -16.90 9.52 1.47
N LEU A 215 -17.07 9.34 0.16
CA LEU A 215 -17.28 10.38 -0.84
C LEU A 215 -18.52 10.03 -1.66
N SER A 216 -19.02 10.95 -2.48
CA SER A 216 -20.26 10.68 -3.24
C SER A 216 -20.28 11.37 -4.60
N GLY A 217 -21.15 10.88 -5.48
CA GLY A 217 -21.32 11.40 -6.84
C GLY A 217 -21.03 10.39 -7.95
N ILE A 218 -21.04 10.89 -9.18
CA ILE A 218 -20.74 10.11 -10.39
C ILE A 218 -19.22 10.16 -10.59
N TYR A 219 -18.50 9.21 -9.99
CA TYR A 219 -17.04 9.30 -9.83
C TYR A 219 -16.24 8.48 -10.87
N ARG A 220 -16.92 7.70 -11.72
CA ARG A 220 -16.35 7.04 -12.92
C ARG A 220 -17.12 7.42 -14.18
N ASP A 221 -16.54 7.08 -15.32
CA ASP A 221 -17.01 7.48 -16.65
C ASP A 221 -18.49 7.18 -16.91
N VAL A 222 -19.13 8.04 -17.71
CA VAL A 222 -20.47 7.82 -18.25
C VAL A 222 -20.37 7.70 -19.77
N ARG A 223 -20.97 6.66 -20.36
CA ARG A 223 -20.89 6.39 -21.80
C ARG A 223 -22.22 5.95 -22.40
N ILE A 224 -22.41 6.24 -23.68
CA ILE A 224 -23.46 5.66 -24.53
C ILE A 224 -22.81 4.61 -25.42
N CYS A 225 -23.46 3.44 -25.56
CA CYS A 225 -23.05 2.36 -26.47
C CYS A 225 -24.26 1.93 -27.33
N ALA A 226 -24.15 2.09 -28.65
CA ALA A 226 -25.17 1.69 -29.61
C ALA A 226 -24.86 0.30 -30.19
N LYS A 227 -25.59 -0.71 -29.74
CA LYS A 227 -25.36 -2.12 -30.10
C LYS A 227 -26.33 -2.62 -31.16
N ALA A 228 -25.84 -3.43 -32.10
CA ALA A 228 -26.71 -4.11 -33.05
C ALA A 228 -27.71 -5.04 -32.32
N LYS A 229 -28.90 -5.24 -32.90
CA LYS A 229 -29.93 -6.11 -32.31
C LYS A 229 -29.49 -7.57 -32.29
N GLN A 230 -29.04 -8.08 -33.44
CA GLN A 230 -28.33 -9.36 -33.51
C GLN A 230 -26.87 -9.10 -33.12
N ARG A 231 -26.47 -9.67 -31.97
CA ARG A 231 -25.17 -9.41 -31.34
C ARG A 231 -24.76 -10.53 -30.42
N ILE A 232 -23.48 -10.53 -30.03
CA ILE A 232 -23.03 -11.20 -28.81
C ILE A 232 -23.54 -10.39 -27.62
N PHE A 233 -24.26 -11.05 -26.72
CA PHE A 233 -24.67 -10.47 -25.43
C PHE A 233 -23.53 -10.56 -24.41
N ASP A 234 -22.90 -11.72 -24.27
CA ASP A 234 -21.73 -11.90 -23.39
C ASP A 234 -20.85 -13.05 -23.91
N TYR A 235 -19.61 -13.09 -23.46
CA TYR A 235 -18.65 -14.13 -23.79
C TYR A 235 -17.73 -14.46 -22.61
N LYS A 236 -17.32 -15.72 -22.53
CA LYS A 236 -16.33 -16.21 -21.55
C LYS A 236 -15.21 -16.92 -22.29
N ILE A 237 -13.97 -16.57 -21.97
CA ILE A 237 -12.75 -17.14 -22.54
C ILE A 237 -12.02 -17.95 -21.47
N GLU A 238 -11.66 -19.19 -21.80
CA GLU A 238 -10.95 -20.09 -20.90
C GLU A 238 -9.73 -20.68 -21.64
N THR A 239 -8.56 -20.65 -21.00
CA THR A 239 -7.35 -21.32 -21.49
C THR A 239 -7.10 -22.56 -20.64
N LEU A 240 -7.32 -23.74 -21.21
CA LEU A 240 -7.27 -25.01 -20.50
C LEU A 240 -6.01 -25.78 -20.90
N PHE A 241 -5.33 -26.41 -19.94
CA PHE A 241 -4.16 -27.24 -20.19
C PHE A 241 -4.36 -28.62 -19.59
N GLU A 242 -4.28 -29.65 -20.43
CA GLU A 242 -4.30 -31.05 -20.04
C GLU A 242 -2.85 -31.54 -19.97
N ASN A 243 -2.42 -32.16 -18.85
CA ASN A 243 -1.09 -32.77 -18.65
C ASN A 243 0.10 -31.87 -18.21
N GLY A 244 -0.11 -30.57 -17.94
CA GLY A 244 0.87 -29.73 -17.23
C GLY A 244 2.20 -29.46 -17.93
N ASN A 245 2.37 -29.85 -19.20
CA ASN A 245 3.59 -29.57 -19.98
C ASN A 245 3.57 -28.19 -20.68
N PHE A 246 2.45 -27.47 -20.60
CA PHE A 246 2.20 -26.14 -21.17
C PHE A 246 2.45 -25.98 -22.68
N LYS A 247 2.60 -27.10 -23.42
CA LYS A 247 2.86 -27.11 -24.87
C LYS A 247 1.61 -27.02 -25.72
N GLU A 248 0.46 -27.27 -25.13
CA GLU A 248 -0.83 -27.26 -25.81
C GLU A 248 -1.87 -26.70 -24.85
N SER A 249 -2.63 -25.70 -25.31
CA SER A 249 -3.79 -25.20 -24.61
C SER A 249 -5.04 -25.32 -25.46
N GLU A 250 -6.13 -25.78 -24.88
CA GLU A 250 -7.46 -25.60 -25.45
C GLU A 250 -7.94 -24.18 -25.10
N LEU A 251 -8.07 -23.33 -26.12
CA LEU A 251 -8.77 -22.07 -26.02
C LEU A 251 -10.27 -22.34 -26.21
N LYS A 252 -11.03 -22.28 -25.12
CA LYS A 252 -12.47 -22.53 -25.10
C LYS A 252 -13.22 -21.22 -24.93
N ILE A 253 -14.23 -21.00 -25.77
CA ILE A 253 -15.05 -19.79 -25.76
C ILE A 253 -16.52 -20.17 -25.62
N THR A 254 -17.17 -19.58 -24.62
CA THR A 254 -18.62 -19.62 -24.44
C THR A 254 -19.21 -18.31 -24.93
N LEU A 255 -20.20 -18.36 -25.81
CA LEU A 255 -20.81 -17.22 -26.47
C LEU A 255 -22.31 -17.21 -26.19
N VAL A 256 -22.80 -16.12 -25.61
CA VAL A 256 -24.21 -15.91 -25.29
C VAL A 256 -24.79 -14.91 -26.31
N PRO A 257 -25.83 -15.27 -27.08
CA PRO A 257 -26.46 -14.34 -28.02
C PRO A 257 -27.46 -13.42 -27.33
N ASN A 258 -27.80 -12.31 -27.98
CA ASN A 258 -29.08 -11.66 -27.74
C ASN A 258 -30.23 -12.49 -28.33
N ASN A 259 -30.78 -13.39 -27.52
CA ASN A 259 -31.84 -14.32 -27.95
C ASN A 259 -33.25 -13.70 -27.99
N SER A 260 -33.39 -12.40 -27.70
CA SER A 260 -34.67 -11.70 -27.78
C SER A 260 -35.05 -11.29 -29.22
N VAL A 261 -34.11 -11.38 -30.16
CA VAL A 261 -34.26 -10.85 -31.54
C VAL A 261 -34.51 -11.98 -32.53
N ARG A 262 -35.54 -11.83 -33.38
CA ARG A 262 -35.85 -12.82 -34.43
C ARG A 262 -34.64 -13.06 -35.35
N GLY A 263 -34.37 -14.33 -35.64
CA GLY A 263 -33.27 -14.75 -36.52
C GLY A 263 -31.97 -15.08 -35.80
N TYR A 264 -31.85 -14.80 -34.48
CA TYR A 264 -30.64 -15.09 -33.71
C TYR A 264 -30.17 -16.56 -33.82
N GLY A 265 -31.11 -17.50 -33.99
CA GLY A 265 -30.79 -18.93 -34.07
C GLY A 265 -30.00 -19.34 -35.32
N GLU A 266 -30.04 -18.53 -36.38
CA GLU A 266 -29.23 -18.75 -37.58
C GLU A 266 -27.85 -18.09 -37.47
N SER A 267 -27.70 -17.13 -36.55
CA SER A 267 -26.45 -16.43 -36.32
C SER A 267 -25.41 -17.34 -35.67
N PHE A 268 -24.15 -17.11 -36.02
CA PHE A 268 -22.98 -17.76 -35.44
C PHE A 268 -21.84 -16.74 -35.30
N VAL A 269 -20.75 -17.12 -34.64
CA VAL A 269 -19.60 -16.24 -34.43
C VAL A 269 -18.38 -16.81 -35.10
N LYS A 270 -17.68 -15.98 -35.88
CA LYS A 270 -16.31 -16.24 -36.34
C LYS A 270 -15.34 -15.66 -35.32
N LEU A 271 -14.38 -16.46 -34.90
CA LEU A 271 -13.38 -16.09 -33.90
C LEU A 271 -11.99 -16.17 -34.50
N SER A 272 -11.22 -15.10 -34.39
CA SER A 272 -9.85 -15.02 -34.90
C SER A 272 -8.90 -14.58 -33.79
N LEU A 273 -7.90 -15.41 -33.49
CA LEU A 273 -6.88 -15.14 -32.48
C LEU A 273 -5.64 -14.56 -33.14
N TYR A 274 -5.17 -13.42 -32.63
CA TYR A 274 -3.99 -12.72 -33.12
C TYR A 274 -2.92 -12.64 -32.04
N ASN A 275 -1.66 -12.74 -32.44
CA ASN A 275 -0.53 -12.59 -31.54
C ASN A 275 -0.24 -11.10 -31.22
N ALA A 276 0.76 -10.83 -30.38
CA ALA A 276 1.13 -9.46 -29.99
C ALA A 276 1.57 -8.57 -31.18
N LYS A 277 1.97 -9.16 -32.31
CA LYS A 277 2.32 -8.46 -33.57
C LYS A 277 1.12 -8.26 -34.50
N LYS A 278 -0.10 -8.60 -34.04
CA LYS A 278 -1.34 -8.59 -34.83
C LYS A 278 -1.33 -9.56 -36.01
N GLU A 279 -0.54 -10.61 -35.93
CA GLU A 279 -0.52 -11.69 -36.93
C GLU A 279 -1.54 -12.77 -36.54
N LEU A 280 -2.29 -13.29 -37.51
CA LEU A 280 -3.31 -14.30 -37.27
C LEU A 280 -2.66 -15.63 -36.86
N VAL A 281 -3.06 -16.15 -35.69
CA VAL A 281 -2.59 -17.42 -35.13
C VAL A 281 -3.50 -18.56 -35.54
N THR A 282 -4.81 -18.38 -35.35
CA THR A 282 -5.82 -19.38 -35.71
C THR A 282 -7.19 -18.73 -35.88
N THR A 283 -8.10 -19.43 -36.56
CA THR A 283 -9.50 -19.04 -36.71
C THR A 283 -10.39 -20.25 -36.47
N LEU A 284 -11.51 -20.02 -35.79
CA LEU A 284 -12.54 -21.02 -35.56
C LEU A 284 -13.93 -20.38 -35.73
N GLN A 285 -14.94 -21.23 -35.83
CA GLN A 285 -16.33 -20.83 -35.97
C GLN A 285 -17.18 -21.53 -34.91
N SER A 286 -18.16 -20.83 -34.36
CA SER A 286 -19.19 -21.47 -33.54
C SER A 286 -20.24 -22.19 -34.40
N GLU A 287 -20.98 -23.11 -33.79
CA GLU A 287 -22.26 -23.53 -34.37
C GLU A 287 -23.27 -22.37 -34.34
N PRO A 288 -24.24 -22.34 -35.27
CA PRO A 288 -25.39 -21.45 -35.17
C PRO A 288 -26.15 -21.67 -33.87
N TYR A 289 -26.56 -20.59 -33.20
CA TYR A 289 -27.15 -20.66 -31.85
C TYR A 289 -28.40 -21.55 -31.77
N GLY A 290 -29.19 -21.65 -32.84
CA GLY A 290 -30.39 -22.48 -32.91
C GLY A 290 -30.11 -23.99 -32.91
N LYS A 291 -28.87 -24.40 -33.17
CA LYS A 291 -28.39 -25.79 -33.03
C LYS A 291 -27.76 -26.05 -31.66
N CYS A 292 -27.53 -25.00 -30.86
CA CYS A 292 -26.89 -25.10 -29.57
C CYS A 292 -27.90 -25.37 -28.45
N GLY A 293 -27.51 -26.25 -27.53
CA GLY A 293 -28.33 -26.70 -26.42
C GLY A 293 -28.85 -28.12 -26.60
N VAL A 294 -28.44 -28.99 -25.69
CA VAL A 294 -28.98 -30.34 -25.49
C VAL A 294 -29.85 -30.40 -24.23
N TYR A 295 -30.56 -31.50 -24.02
CA TYR A 295 -31.37 -31.73 -22.81
C TYR A 295 -30.55 -31.42 -21.54
N LEU A 296 -31.07 -30.52 -20.69
CA LEU A 296 -30.46 -30.03 -19.44
C LEU A 296 -29.24 -29.09 -19.56
N SER A 297 -28.97 -28.49 -20.73
CA SER A 297 -27.93 -27.45 -20.90
C SER A 297 -28.55 -26.06 -21.20
N PRO A 298 -27.81 -24.95 -20.99
CA PRO A 298 -28.25 -23.62 -21.43
C PRO A 298 -28.59 -23.66 -22.91
N LYS A 299 -29.87 -23.39 -23.24
CA LYS A 299 -30.32 -23.36 -24.63
C LYS A 299 -29.70 -22.14 -25.32
N PHE A 300 -29.29 -22.33 -26.58
CA PHE A 300 -28.82 -21.25 -27.45
C PHE A 300 -27.49 -20.59 -27.06
N THR A 301 -26.74 -21.13 -26.11
CA THR A 301 -25.36 -20.70 -25.84
C THR A 301 -24.42 -21.55 -26.67
N ALA A 302 -23.58 -20.93 -27.50
CA ALA A 302 -22.59 -21.64 -28.28
C ALA A 302 -21.30 -21.84 -27.47
N VAL A 303 -20.76 -23.06 -27.46
CA VAL A 303 -19.45 -23.37 -26.89
C VAL A 303 -18.60 -23.93 -28.02
N THR A 304 -17.45 -23.32 -28.26
CA THR A 304 -16.49 -23.77 -29.27
C THR A 304 -15.09 -23.71 -28.71
N SER A 305 -14.17 -24.50 -29.25
CA SER A 305 -12.79 -24.53 -28.80
C SER A 305 -11.82 -24.85 -29.93
N VAL A 306 -10.57 -24.44 -29.74
CA VAL A 306 -9.46 -24.74 -30.65
C VAL A 306 -8.20 -25.01 -29.84
N LYS A 307 -7.37 -25.94 -30.31
CA LYS A 307 -6.04 -26.20 -29.75
C LYS A 307 -5.04 -25.16 -30.26
N VAL A 308 -4.31 -24.55 -29.33
CA VAL A 308 -3.19 -23.65 -29.60
C VAL A 308 -1.91 -24.35 -29.16
N MET A 309 -1.00 -24.57 -30.12
CA MET A 309 0.27 -25.24 -29.88
C MET A 309 1.34 -24.23 -29.49
N GLU A 310 2.16 -24.59 -28.50
CA GLU A 310 3.26 -23.80 -27.94
C GLU A 310 2.86 -22.33 -27.69
N PRO A 311 1.77 -22.07 -26.93
CA PRO A 311 1.34 -20.70 -26.66
C PRO A 311 2.39 -19.96 -25.80
N ASN A 312 2.62 -18.68 -26.09
CA ASN A 312 3.36 -17.83 -25.16
C ASN A 312 2.49 -17.64 -23.90
N LEU A 313 3.05 -17.98 -22.74
CA LEU A 313 2.34 -17.92 -21.47
C LEU A 313 2.33 -16.50 -20.92
N TRP A 314 1.25 -16.12 -20.26
CA TRP A 314 1.15 -14.87 -19.53
C TRP A 314 1.59 -15.07 -18.08
N SER A 315 2.38 -14.11 -17.56
CA SER A 315 2.79 -14.00 -16.16
C SER A 315 3.06 -12.54 -15.78
N ALA A 316 3.27 -12.24 -14.51
CA ALA A 316 3.70 -10.90 -14.08
C ALA A 316 5.14 -10.54 -14.49
N GLU A 317 5.95 -11.54 -14.85
CA GLU A 317 7.34 -11.39 -15.32
C GLU A 317 7.39 -11.15 -16.84
N ASP A 318 6.57 -11.90 -17.60
CA ASP A 318 6.39 -11.79 -19.05
C ASP A 318 4.88 -11.74 -19.39
N PRO A 319 4.28 -10.54 -19.53
CA PRO A 319 2.85 -10.36 -19.71
C PRO A 319 2.42 -10.50 -21.18
N TYR A 320 2.73 -11.63 -21.81
CA TYR A 320 2.37 -11.85 -23.22
C TYR A 320 0.85 -11.90 -23.43
N LEU A 321 0.33 -11.04 -24.32
CA LEU A 321 -1.09 -10.98 -24.65
C LEU A 321 -1.37 -11.26 -26.13
N TYR A 322 -2.33 -12.15 -26.36
CA TYR A 322 -3.03 -12.30 -27.63
C TYR A 322 -4.26 -11.40 -27.67
N THR A 323 -4.85 -11.21 -28.86
CA THR A 323 -6.14 -10.54 -29.03
C THR A 323 -7.11 -11.48 -29.76
N LEU A 324 -8.24 -11.77 -29.14
CA LEU A 324 -9.33 -12.54 -29.75
C LEU A 324 -10.36 -11.56 -30.32
N VAL A 325 -10.58 -11.61 -31.63
CA VAL A 325 -11.64 -10.87 -32.32
C VAL A 325 -12.81 -11.80 -32.59
N MET A 326 -14.03 -11.34 -32.31
CA MET A 326 -15.27 -12.09 -32.41
C MET A 326 -16.25 -11.34 -33.32
N GLU A 327 -16.58 -11.92 -34.47
CA GLU A 327 -17.47 -11.34 -35.46
C GLU A 327 -18.79 -12.14 -35.48
N THR A 328 -19.91 -11.51 -35.11
CA THR A 328 -21.25 -12.12 -35.19
C THR A 328 -21.75 -12.05 -36.62
N ILE A 329 -22.08 -13.20 -37.21
CA ILE A 329 -22.55 -13.33 -38.58
C ILE A 329 -24.00 -13.81 -38.56
N ASP A 330 -24.89 -13.13 -39.29
CA ASP A 330 -26.31 -13.50 -39.40
C ASP A 330 -26.56 -14.64 -40.39
N GLY A 331 -27.80 -15.14 -40.45
CA GLY A 331 -28.20 -16.20 -41.39
C GLY A 331 -28.08 -15.84 -42.88
N ALA A 332 -27.94 -14.55 -43.20
CA ALA A 332 -27.71 -14.05 -44.56
C ALA A 332 -26.20 -13.87 -44.89
N GLY A 333 -25.31 -14.09 -43.92
CA GLY A 333 -23.86 -13.98 -44.07
C GLY A 333 -23.29 -12.59 -43.80
N ASN A 334 -24.06 -11.67 -43.22
CA ASN A 334 -23.58 -10.32 -42.88
C ASN A 334 -22.96 -10.28 -41.49
N ILE A 335 -21.87 -9.54 -41.32
CA ILE A 335 -21.33 -9.21 -40.00
C ILE A 335 -22.25 -8.16 -39.36
N THR A 336 -22.77 -8.47 -38.18
CA THR A 336 -23.73 -7.64 -37.45
C THR A 336 -23.13 -6.96 -36.22
N ASP A 337 -22.12 -7.58 -35.62
CA ASP A 337 -21.49 -7.11 -34.38
C ASP A 337 -20.04 -7.61 -34.30
N ILE A 338 -19.14 -6.78 -33.78
CA ILE A 338 -17.73 -7.13 -33.57
C ILE A 338 -17.31 -6.75 -32.15
N GLU A 339 -16.73 -7.72 -31.44
CA GLU A 339 -16.18 -7.55 -30.09
C GLU A 339 -14.76 -8.13 -30.01
N SER A 340 -14.02 -7.77 -28.97
CA SER A 340 -12.66 -8.27 -28.75
C SER A 340 -12.30 -8.41 -27.28
N SER A 341 -11.33 -9.28 -26.99
CA SER A 341 -10.72 -9.38 -25.66
C SER A 341 -9.23 -9.70 -25.78
N LYS A 342 -8.44 -9.18 -24.85
CA LYS A 342 -7.08 -9.69 -24.63
C LYS A 342 -7.15 -11.10 -24.03
N VAL A 343 -6.20 -11.95 -24.39
CA VAL A 343 -6.08 -13.33 -23.92
C VAL A 343 -4.66 -13.58 -23.47
N GLY A 344 -4.48 -13.95 -22.20
CA GLY A 344 -3.21 -14.43 -21.66
C GLY A 344 -3.31 -15.90 -21.34
N PHE A 345 -2.49 -16.74 -21.99
CA PHE A 345 -2.48 -18.17 -21.72
C PHE A 345 -1.82 -18.44 -20.38
N ARG A 346 -2.61 -18.88 -19.40
CA ARG A 346 -2.08 -19.25 -18.09
C ARG A 346 -2.93 -20.33 -17.43
N LYS A 347 -2.35 -21.01 -16.44
CA LYS A 347 -3.07 -21.93 -15.57
C LYS A 347 -2.75 -21.64 -14.12
N ILE A 348 -3.79 -21.70 -13.29
CA ILE A 348 -3.68 -21.62 -11.83
C ILE A 348 -4.19 -22.94 -11.27
N GLU A 349 -3.44 -23.54 -10.36
CA GLU A 349 -3.85 -24.79 -9.72
C GLU A 349 -3.31 -24.92 -8.29
N ILE A 350 -4.15 -25.39 -7.37
CA ILE A 350 -3.73 -25.87 -6.06
C ILE A 350 -3.46 -27.37 -6.19
N LEU A 351 -2.24 -27.80 -5.89
CA LEU A 351 -1.87 -29.21 -5.94
C LEU A 351 -2.00 -29.88 -4.55
N LYS A 352 -1.79 -31.21 -4.51
CA LYS A 352 -1.95 -32.02 -3.29
C LYS A 352 -0.96 -31.70 -2.16
N ASP A 353 0.10 -30.98 -2.48
CA ASP A 353 1.09 -30.47 -1.53
C ASP A 353 0.61 -29.20 -0.80
N GLY A 354 -0.57 -28.69 -1.14
CA GLY A 354 -1.13 -27.51 -0.48
C GLY A 354 -0.56 -26.19 -1.00
N VAL A 355 0.05 -26.19 -2.19
CA VAL A 355 0.68 -25.01 -2.78
C VAL A 355 -0.13 -24.56 -3.99
N LEU A 356 -0.30 -23.24 -4.12
CA LEU A 356 -0.87 -22.58 -5.29
C LEU A 356 0.20 -22.38 -6.36
N TYR A 357 -0.04 -22.90 -7.56
CA TYR A 357 0.87 -22.81 -8.70
C TYR A 357 0.30 -21.91 -9.78
N ILE A 358 1.19 -21.19 -10.46
CA ILE A 358 0.91 -20.53 -11.74
C ILE A 358 1.86 -21.10 -12.80
N ASN A 359 1.30 -21.57 -13.91
CA ASN A 359 2.06 -22.17 -15.02
C ASN A 359 3.06 -23.26 -14.54
N GLY A 360 2.65 -24.07 -13.56
CA GLY A 360 3.46 -25.16 -13.00
C GLY A 360 4.59 -24.73 -12.06
N LYS A 361 4.64 -23.46 -11.66
CA LYS A 361 5.61 -22.91 -10.71
C LYS A 361 4.91 -22.42 -9.44
N ARG A 362 5.50 -22.66 -8.27
CA ARG A 362 5.00 -22.17 -6.97
C ARG A 362 4.80 -20.66 -7.06
N LEU A 363 3.60 -20.17 -6.76
CA LEU A 363 3.33 -18.74 -6.68
C LEU A 363 4.08 -18.13 -5.49
N ILE A 364 4.78 -17.01 -5.70
CA ILE A 364 5.32 -16.18 -4.62
C ILE A 364 4.68 -14.80 -4.75
N VAL A 365 3.84 -14.45 -3.77
CA VAL A 365 3.09 -13.20 -3.75
C VAL A 365 3.97 -12.13 -3.12
N ARG A 366 4.42 -11.18 -3.95
CA ARG A 366 5.02 -9.92 -3.56
C ARG A 366 3.94 -8.86 -3.72
N GLY A 367 2.98 -8.90 -2.80
CA GLY A 367 1.72 -8.20 -2.92
C GLY A 367 1.65 -6.89 -2.15
N VAL A 368 0.75 -6.01 -2.58
CA VAL A 368 0.32 -4.83 -1.83
C VAL A 368 -1.19 -4.61 -1.99
N ASN A 369 -1.86 -4.13 -0.95
CA ASN A 369 -3.25 -3.68 -1.02
C ASN A 369 -3.31 -2.28 -1.66
N LEU A 370 -4.33 -2.03 -2.47
CA LEU A 370 -4.52 -0.74 -3.13
C LEU A 370 -6.00 -0.34 -3.07
N HIS A 371 -6.29 0.80 -2.44
CA HIS A 371 -7.52 1.53 -2.68
C HIS A 371 -7.44 2.33 -3.98
N GLU A 372 -8.53 2.34 -4.76
CA GLU A 372 -8.75 3.32 -5.83
C GLU A 372 -8.91 4.73 -5.22
N PHE A 373 -7.78 5.41 -5.02
CA PHE A 373 -7.69 6.75 -4.46
C PHE A 373 -6.66 7.65 -5.20
N CYS A 374 -7.01 8.92 -5.37
CA CYS A 374 -6.12 10.00 -5.81
C CYS A 374 -6.27 11.21 -4.86
N PRO A 375 -5.16 11.77 -4.32
CA PRO A 375 -5.23 12.83 -3.31
C PRO A 375 -5.96 14.10 -3.78
N GLU A 376 -5.88 14.42 -5.06
CA GLU A 376 -6.48 15.61 -5.65
C GLU A 376 -7.92 15.42 -6.12
N THR A 377 -8.31 14.20 -6.49
CA THR A 377 -9.59 13.93 -7.17
C THR A 377 -10.47 12.90 -6.46
N GLY A 378 -10.08 12.44 -5.27
CA GLY A 378 -10.82 11.46 -4.49
C GLY A 378 -10.80 10.09 -5.19
N ARG A 379 -11.97 9.55 -5.52
CA ARG A 379 -12.07 8.24 -6.20
C ARG A 379 -11.97 8.33 -7.72
N TYR A 380 -12.01 9.52 -8.31
CA TYR A 380 -11.76 9.63 -9.74
C TYR A 380 -10.27 9.45 -10.01
N ILE A 381 -9.91 8.42 -10.77
CA ILE A 381 -8.52 8.16 -11.16
C ILE A 381 -8.39 8.10 -12.68
N THR A 382 -7.30 8.68 -13.19
CA THR A 382 -6.94 8.63 -14.60
C THR A 382 -6.06 7.43 -14.93
N ASP A 383 -6.10 6.99 -16.19
CA ASP A 383 -5.21 5.94 -16.71
C ASP A 383 -3.72 6.28 -16.50
N GLU A 384 -3.35 7.56 -16.61
CA GLU A 384 -1.99 8.03 -16.38
C GLU A 384 -1.56 7.79 -14.93
N TYR A 385 -2.44 8.10 -13.97
CA TYR A 385 -2.14 7.92 -12.56
C TYR A 385 -2.06 6.43 -12.17
N MET A 386 -3.01 5.60 -12.64
CA MET A 386 -2.94 4.15 -12.46
C MET A 386 -1.65 3.57 -13.02
N ARG A 387 -1.21 4.01 -14.21
CA ARG A 387 0.07 3.58 -14.79
C ARG A 387 1.27 4.01 -13.93
N LYS A 388 1.27 5.22 -13.36
CA LYS A 388 2.31 5.67 -12.42
C LYS A 388 2.35 4.79 -11.16
N GLN A 389 1.19 4.44 -10.61
CA GLN A 389 1.09 3.52 -9.46
C GLN A 389 1.70 2.16 -9.80
N ILE A 390 1.32 1.54 -10.92
CA ILE A 390 1.86 0.23 -11.35
C ILE A 390 3.38 0.30 -11.59
N ILE A 391 3.87 1.36 -12.23
CA ILE A 391 5.31 1.56 -12.46
C ILE A 391 6.05 1.62 -11.12
N CYS A 392 5.56 2.42 -10.17
CA CYS A 392 6.14 2.52 -8.83
C CYS A 392 6.13 1.16 -8.11
N MET A 393 5.04 0.39 -8.22
CA MET A 393 4.94 -0.96 -7.67
C MET A 393 6.02 -1.90 -8.26
N LYS A 394 6.19 -1.92 -9.59
CA LYS A 394 7.21 -2.77 -10.23
C LYS A 394 8.63 -2.33 -9.88
N GLN A 395 8.87 -1.03 -9.75
CA GLN A 395 10.14 -0.49 -9.27
C GLN A 395 10.47 -0.95 -7.84
N LEU A 396 9.45 -1.16 -7.01
CA LEU A 396 9.57 -1.72 -5.66
C LEU A 396 9.58 -3.27 -5.62
N ASN A 397 9.68 -3.94 -6.77
CA ASN A 397 9.65 -5.40 -6.92
C ASN A 397 8.30 -6.09 -6.57
N PHE A 398 7.19 -5.34 -6.47
CA PHE A 398 5.87 -5.96 -6.33
C PHE A 398 5.46 -6.67 -7.62
N ASN A 399 4.75 -7.79 -7.49
CA ASN A 399 4.20 -8.56 -8.60
C ASN A 399 2.68 -8.77 -8.50
N ALA A 400 2.05 -8.39 -7.39
CA ALA A 400 0.64 -8.60 -7.15
C ALA A 400 -0.02 -7.40 -6.45
N VAL A 401 -1.30 -7.19 -6.72
CA VAL A 401 -2.17 -6.23 -6.03
C VAL A 401 -3.46 -6.90 -5.60
N ARG A 402 -3.91 -6.61 -4.38
CA ARG A 402 -5.28 -6.89 -3.94
C ARG A 402 -6.09 -5.60 -4.08
N ASN A 403 -7.22 -5.68 -4.78
CA ASN A 403 -8.14 -4.56 -4.97
C ASN A 403 -8.94 -4.33 -3.68
N SER A 404 -8.30 -3.78 -2.65
CA SER A 404 -8.90 -3.53 -1.34
C SER A 404 -9.91 -2.37 -1.40
N HIS A 405 -11.22 -2.57 -1.18
CA HIS A 405 -11.95 -3.83 -0.97
C HIS A 405 -13.17 -3.89 -1.89
N TYR A 406 -12.91 -3.74 -3.19
CA TYR A 406 -13.93 -3.62 -4.22
C TYR A 406 -13.35 -3.73 -5.63
N PRO A 407 -14.19 -4.01 -6.65
CA PRO A 407 -13.72 -4.01 -8.03
C PRO A 407 -13.31 -2.60 -8.47
N HIS A 408 -12.13 -2.49 -9.08
CA HIS A 408 -11.61 -1.23 -9.61
C HIS A 408 -12.28 -0.88 -10.96
N VAL A 409 -11.92 0.28 -11.52
CA VAL A 409 -12.36 0.68 -12.86
C VAL A 409 -11.81 -0.27 -13.93
N ASN A 410 -12.56 -0.51 -15.01
CA ASN A 410 -12.20 -1.47 -16.08
C ASN A 410 -10.75 -1.31 -16.61
N GLN A 411 -10.28 -0.07 -16.74
CA GLN A 411 -8.95 0.27 -17.24
C GLN A 411 -7.82 -0.24 -16.33
N TRP A 412 -8.06 -0.38 -15.02
CA TRP A 412 -7.08 -0.95 -14.08
C TRP A 412 -6.66 -2.36 -14.50
N TYR A 413 -7.62 -3.22 -14.81
CA TYR A 413 -7.37 -4.60 -15.21
C TYR A 413 -6.69 -4.71 -16.58
N ASP A 414 -7.00 -3.79 -17.51
CA ASP A 414 -6.33 -3.68 -18.81
C ASP A 414 -4.85 -3.32 -18.62
N LEU A 415 -4.55 -2.36 -17.74
CA LEU A 415 -3.18 -1.97 -17.40
C LEU A 415 -2.42 -3.10 -16.68
N CYS A 416 -3.05 -3.81 -15.74
CA CYS A 416 -2.41 -4.95 -15.06
C CYS A 416 -2.15 -6.13 -16.00
N ASN A 417 -3.03 -6.36 -16.98
CA ASN A 417 -2.78 -7.32 -18.05
C ASN A 417 -1.55 -6.94 -18.88
N GLU A 418 -1.44 -5.66 -19.28
CA GLU A 418 -0.36 -5.11 -20.13
C GLU A 418 0.99 -5.08 -19.41
N LEU A 419 1.00 -4.59 -18.16
CA LEU A 419 2.23 -4.31 -17.40
C LEU A 419 2.67 -5.50 -16.52
N GLY A 420 1.85 -6.54 -16.42
CA GLY A 420 2.15 -7.76 -15.68
C GLY A 420 2.05 -7.56 -14.17
N ILE A 421 0.84 -7.57 -13.64
CA ILE A 421 0.53 -7.60 -12.21
C ILE A 421 -0.52 -8.69 -11.98
N TYR A 422 -0.30 -9.54 -10.99
CA TYR A 422 -1.32 -10.48 -10.52
C TYR A 422 -2.36 -9.75 -9.66
N LEU A 423 -3.64 -10.06 -9.85
CA LEU A 423 -4.73 -9.44 -9.11
C LEU A 423 -5.47 -10.45 -8.25
N VAL A 424 -5.76 -10.04 -7.02
CA VAL A 424 -6.93 -10.52 -6.28
C VAL A 424 -8.03 -9.50 -6.53
N ASP A 425 -9.08 -9.92 -7.23
CA ASP A 425 -10.24 -9.06 -7.47
C ASP A 425 -11.30 -9.34 -6.41
N GLU A 426 -11.74 -8.29 -5.72
CA GLU A 426 -12.49 -8.40 -4.47
C GLU A 426 -13.88 -7.80 -4.60
N THR A 427 -14.87 -8.54 -4.09
CA THR A 427 -16.26 -8.10 -4.08
C THR A 427 -16.40 -6.86 -3.20
N ASN A 428 -17.15 -5.86 -3.66
CA ASN A 428 -17.48 -4.66 -2.88
C ASN A 428 -18.43 -5.04 -1.74
N LEU A 429 -17.88 -5.54 -0.63
CA LEU A 429 -18.65 -6.06 0.50
C LEU A 429 -17.83 -5.95 1.79
N GLU A 430 -18.15 -4.95 2.60
CA GLU A 430 -17.60 -4.76 3.95
C GLU A 430 -18.69 -4.26 4.91
N THR A 431 -18.78 -4.88 6.09
CA THR A 431 -19.81 -4.62 7.11
C THR A 431 -19.19 -4.50 8.50
N HIS A 432 -18.00 -3.88 8.55
CA HIS A 432 -17.08 -3.91 9.69
C HIS A 432 -17.75 -3.33 10.95
N GLY A 433 -18.27 -2.11 10.87
CA GLY A 433 -19.00 -1.41 11.93
C GLY A 433 -20.33 -2.06 12.33
N TYR A 434 -20.88 -2.93 11.47
CA TYR A 434 -22.10 -3.70 11.76
C TYR A 434 -21.77 -5.08 12.36
N GLY A 435 -20.49 -5.41 12.49
CA GLY A 435 -20.00 -6.65 13.09
C GLY A 435 -20.30 -7.91 12.27
N GLY A 436 -20.48 -7.78 10.94
CA GLY A 436 -20.71 -8.93 10.05
C GLY A 436 -22.06 -9.61 10.18
N GLN A 437 -23.00 -9.04 10.94
CA GLN A 437 -24.30 -9.68 11.21
C GLN A 437 -25.11 -9.97 9.93
N LEU A 438 -24.95 -9.14 8.90
CA LEU A 438 -25.67 -9.26 7.62
C LEU A 438 -25.27 -10.51 6.83
N SER A 439 -24.10 -11.08 7.10
CA SER A 439 -23.55 -12.24 6.36
C SER A 439 -24.31 -13.54 6.59
N SER A 440 -25.11 -13.60 7.65
CA SER A 440 -26.02 -14.71 7.96
C SER A 440 -27.50 -14.34 7.84
N SER A 441 -27.82 -13.14 7.35
CA SER A 441 -29.20 -12.71 7.15
C SER A 441 -29.73 -13.12 5.76
N PRO A 442 -30.84 -13.88 5.66
CA PRO A 442 -31.44 -14.25 4.38
C PRO A 442 -32.02 -13.06 3.63
N GLU A 443 -32.39 -12.00 4.33
CA GLU A 443 -32.91 -10.77 3.73
C GLU A 443 -31.88 -10.06 2.85
N TRP A 444 -30.58 -10.23 3.15
CA TRP A 444 -29.46 -9.63 2.42
C TRP A 444 -28.83 -10.54 1.37
N THR A 445 -29.27 -11.80 1.25
CA THR A 445 -28.67 -12.77 0.32
C THR A 445 -28.64 -12.27 -1.12
N ALA A 446 -29.70 -11.60 -1.59
CA ALA A 446 -29.76 -11.07 -2.95
C ALA A 446 -28.68 -10.00 -3.20
N ALA A 447 -28.50 -9.07 -2.25
CA ALA A 447 -27.48 -8.02 -2.36
C ALA A 447 -26.05 -8.58 -2.36
N TYR A 448 -25.77 -9.56 -1.49
CA TYR A 448 -24.48 -10.26 -1.45
C TYR A 448 -24.19 -10.98 -2.77
N MET A 449 -25.15 -11.79 -3.24
CA MET A 449 -25.01 -12.54 -4.50
C MET A 449 -24.84 -11.60 -5.70
N GLU A 450 -25.58 -10.50 -5.74
CA GLU A 450 -25.50 -9.55 -6.85
C GLU A 450 -24.12 -8.90 -6.95
N ARG A 451 -23.55 -8.41 -5.84
CA ARG A 451 -22.20 -7.83 -5.80
C ARG A 451 -21.15 -8.84 -6.30
N ALA A 452 -21.19 -10.07 -5.80
CA ALA A 452 -20.25 -11.12 -6.16
C ALA A 452 -20.37 -11.56 -7.63
N THR A 453 -21.61 -11.81 -8.08
CA THR A 453 -21.86 -12.30 -9.45
C THR A 453 -21.54 -11.24 -10.48
N ARG A 454 -21.85 -9.96 -10.22
CA ARG A 454 -21.55 -8.87 -11.15
C ARG A 454 -20.04 -8.67 -11.34
N MET A 455 -19.25 -8.72 -10.27
CA MET A 455 -17.78 -8.66 -10.37
C MET A 455 -17.26 -9.74 -11.32
N VAL A 456 -17.59 -11.01 -11.03
CA VAL A 456 -17.11 -12.14 -11.83
C VAL A 456 -17.62 -12.06 -13.28
N LEU A 457 -18.88 -11.67 -13.49
CA LEU A 457 -19.43 -11.53 -14.84
C LEU A 457 -18.74 -10.44 -15.66
N ARG A 458 -18.33 -9.32 -15.05
CA ARG A 458 -17.58 -8.27 -15.73
C ARG A 458 -16.15 -8.70 -16.03
N ASP A 459 -15.47 -9.30 -15.04
CA ASP A 459 -14.00 -9.35 -15.01
C ASP A 459 -13.39 -10.72 -15.37
N LYS A 460 -14.21 -11.76 -15.57
CA LYS A 460 -13.80 -13.16 -15.85
C LYS A 460 -12.71 -13.36 -16.92
N ASN A 461 -12.61 -12.46 -17.90
CA ASN A 461 -11.73 -12.58 -19.06
C ASN A 461 -10.32 -11.99 -18.84
N HIS A 462 -10.04 -11.33 -17.71
CA HIS A 462 -8.72 -10.74 -17.46
C HIS A 462 -7.69 -11.79 -16.98
N PRO A 463 -6.58 -12.04 -17.71
CA PRO A 463 -5.54 -12.97 -17.26
C PRO A 463 -4.84 -12.54 -15.96
N SER A 464 -4.78 -11.23 -15.68
CA SER A 464 -4.21 -10.67 -14.46
C SER A 464 -4.87 -11.16 -13.18
N ILE A 465 -6.18 -11.35 -13.18
CA ILE A 465 -6.92 -11.86 -12.02
C ILE A 465 -6.54 -13.31 -11.81
N ILE A 466 -5.92 -13.60 -10.67
CA ILE A 466 -5.52 -14.96 -10.28
C ILE A 466 -6.43 -15.56 -9.21
N LEU A 467 -7.08 -14.72 -8.40
CA LEU A 467 -7.97 -15.13 -7.31
C LEU A 467 -9.18 -14.19 -7.27
N TRP A 468 -10.32 -14.75 -6.86
CA TRP A 468 -11.51 -14.00 -6.49
C TRP A 468 -11.56 -13.85 -4.97
N SER A 469 -11.95 -12.69 -4.46
CA SER A 469 -12.22 -12.47 -3.04
C SER A 469 -13.69 -12.13 -2.80
N LEU A 470 -14.24 -12.71 -1.73
CA LEU A 470 -15.66 -12.58 -1.39
C LEU A 470 -16.01 -11.25 -0.70
N GLY A 471 -15.03 -10.44 -0.33
CA GLY A 471 -15.21 -9.21 0.43
C GLY A 471 -14.19 -9.11 1.56
N ASN A 472 -14.43 -8.21 2.49
CA ASN A 472 -13.55 -7.92 3.62
C ASN A 472 -14.36 -7.76 4.93
N GLU A 473 -13.74 -8.10 6.06
CA GLU A 473 -14.21 -7.81 7.44
C GLU A 473 -15.73 -7.83 7.68
N SER A 474 -16.41 -8.86 7.15
CA SER A 474 -17.87 -8.96 7.18
C SER A 474 -18.37 -10.14 8.00
N GLY A 475 -17.57 -10.64 8.95
CA GLY A 475 -17.84 -11.91 9.61
C GLY A 475 -17.93 -13.05 8.59
N TYR A 476 -18.63 -14.15 8.88
CA TYR A 476 -18.87 -15.18 7.85
C TYR A 476 -20.26 -15.80 8.03
N GLY A 477 -20.81 -16.40 6.98
CA GLY A 477 -22.18 -16.91 7.01
C GLY A 477 -22.64 -17.56 5.72
N MET A 478 -23.93 -17.89 5.66
CA MET A 478 -24.51 -18.60 4.52
C MET A 478 -24.44 -17.80 3.21
N ASN A 479 -24.44 -16.47 3.28
CA ASN A 479 -24.35 -15.62 2.09
C ASN A 479 -22.97 -15.78 1.41
N HIS A 480 -21.89 -15.83 2.20
CA HIS A 480 -20.55 -16.12 1.68
C HIS A 480 -20.43 -17.54 1.09
N ALA A 481 -21.05 -18.55 1.73
CA ALA A 481 -21.07 -19.91 1.18
C ALA A 481 -21.84 -19.99 -0.15
N ALA A 482 -22.92 -19.22 -0.30
CA ALA A 482 -23.67 -19.12 -1.55
C ALA A 482 -22.84 -18.43 -2.65
N MET A 483 -22.16 -17.34 -2.33
CA MET A 483 -21.24 -16.65 -3.25
C MET A 483 -20.12 -17.58 -3.70
N TYR A 484 -19.42 -18.21 -2.76
CA TYR A 484 -18.39 -19.21 -3.04
C TYR A 484 -18.91 -20.31 -3.98
N GLY A 485 -20.03 -20.94 -3.63
CA GLY A 485 -20.60 -22.03 -4.43
C GLY A 485 -20.94 -21.62 -5.87
N TRP A 486 -21.47 -20.41 -6.06
CA TRP A 486 -21.75 -19.89 -7.40
C TRP A 486 -20.46 -19.62 -8.19
N ILE A 487 -19.47 -18.96 -7.58
CA ILE A 487 -18.20 -18.63 -8.25
C ILE A 487 -17.47 -19.92 -8.66
N LYS A 488 -17.40 -20.92 -7.79
CA LYS A 488 -16.74 -22.20 -8.06
C LYS A 488 -17.40 -22.99 -9.20
N GLU A 489 -18.72 -22.91 -9.33
CA GLU A 489 -19.41 -23.55 -10.46
C GLU A 489 -19.23 -22.76 -11.75
N TYR A 490 -19.29 -21.43 -11.69
CA TYR A 490 -19.19 -20.56 -12.85
C TYR A 490 -17.77 -20.47 -13.42
N ASP A 491 -16.76 -20.25 -12.57
CA ASP A 491 -15.34 -20.11 -12.95
C ASP A 491 -14.47 -21.21 -12.33
N LYS A 492 -14.14 -22.21 -13.15
CA LYS A 492 -13.28 -23.34 -12.78
C LYS A 492 -11.79 -23.05 -12.99
N THR A 493 -11.44 -21.84 -13.44
CA THR A 493 -10.06 -21.46 -13.80
C THR A 493 -9.33 -20.66 -12.71
N ARG A 494 -10.03 -20.30 -11.63
CA ARG A 494 -9.52 -19.52 -10.49
C ARG A 494 -10.04 -20.07 -9.17
N TYR A 495 -9.39 -19.68 -8.08
CA TYR A 495 -9.76 -20.03 -6.72
C TYR A 495 -10.34 -18.82 -5.98
N VAL A 496 -11.06 -19.09 -4.90
CA VAL A 496 -11.77 -18.09 -4.10
C VAL A 496 -11.10 -17.97 -2.74
N GLN A 497 -10.89 -16.73 -2.28
CA GLN A 497 -10.39 -16.43 -0.95
C GLN A 497 -11.40 -15.59 -0.14
N TYR A 498 -11.36 -15.74 1.18
CA TYR A 498 -12.07 -14.88 2.14
C TYR A 498 -11.47 -15.06 3.54
N GLU A 499 -11.31 -13.97 4.28
CA GLU A 499 -10.49 -13.95 5.50
C GLU A 499 -11.27 -14.19 6.80
N SER A 500 -12.40 -13.49 6.98
CA SER A 500 -12.97 -13.25 8.32
C SER A 500 -13.17 -14.52 9.14
N TYR A 501 -12.51 -14.56 10.30
CA TYR A 501 -12.50 -15.69 11.24
C TYR A 501 -11.93 -17.01 10.67
N ASN A 502 -11.08 -16.93 9.64
CA ASN A 502 -10.42 -18.07 9.00
C ASN A 502 -11.39 -19.23 8.65
N PRO A 503 -12.34 -19.01 7.72
CA PRO A 503 -13.43 -19.94 7.47
C PRO A 503 -12.96 -21.23 6.78
N GLY A 504 -13.85 -22.23 6.79
CA GLY A 504 -13.59 -23.54 6.18
C GLY A 504 -13.58 -23.55 4.65
N SER A 505 -13.28 -24.72 4.08
CA SER A 505 -13.17 -24.96 2.63
C SER A 505 -14.48 -24.84 1.84
N ASN A 506 -15.60 -24.63 2.53
CA ASN A 506 -16.90 -24.30 1.94
C ASN A 506 -17.08 -22.80 1.65
N ILE A 507 -16.09 -21.96 1.99
CA ILE A 507 -16.10 -20.50 1.75
C ILE A 507 -14.77 -20.03 1.15
N THR A 508 -13.63 -20.63 1.52
CA THR A 508 -12.30 -20.22 1.01
C THR A 508 -11.42 -21.42 0.64
N ASP A 509 -10.77 -21.33 -0.52
CA ASP A 509 -9.79 -22.31 -1.01
C ASP A 509 -8.39 -22.10 -0.38
N ILE A 510 -8.14 -20.93 0.20
CA ILE A 510 -6.82 -20.49 0.67
C ILE A 510 -6.96 -19.91 2.09
N ASN A 511 -6.01 -20.20 2.97
CA ASN A 511 -5.91 -19.52 4.26
C ASN A 511 -5.30 -18.13 4.05
N VAL A 512 -6.11 -17.09 4.25
CA VAL A 512 -5.74 -15.71 3.89
C VAL A 512 -5.81 -14.69 5.02
N PRO A 513 -5.18 -14.93 6.17
CA PRO A 513 -5.32 -14.09 7.36
C PRO A 513 -4.82 -12.65 7.18
N MET A 514 -5.34 -11.76 8.02
CA MET A 514 -4.81 -10.42 8.26
C MET A 514 -3.86 -10.42 9.48
N TYR A 515 -2.69 -9.81 9.31
CA TYR A 515 -1.70 -9.51 10.37
C TYR A 515 -1.32 -10.67 11.31
N PRO A 516 -1.05 -11.88 10.79
CA PRO A 516 -0.66 -13.01 11.63
C PRO A 516 0.70 -12.82 12.31
N SER A 517 0.83 -13.32 13.54
CA SER A 517 2.15 -13.45 14.17
C SER A 517 2.97 -14.57 13.50
N LYS A 518 4.30 -14.45 13.54
CA LYS A 518 5.21 -15.51 13.08
C LYS A 518 4.93 -16.85 13.73
N ASP A 519 4.72 -16.87 15.05
CA ASP A 519 4.42 -18.09 15.80
C ASP A 519 3.17 -18.80 15.27
N TRP A 520 2.13 -18.04 14.94
CA TRP A 520 0.90 -18.61 14.38
C TRP A 520 1.09 -19.12 12.95
N ILE A 521 1.92 -18.45 12.14
CA ILE A 521 2.31 -18.97 10.82
C ILE A 521 3.03 -20.31 10.99
N GLU A 522 4.02 -20.42 11.87
CA GLU A 522 4.75 -21.67 12.11
C GLU A 522 3.85 -22.79 12.66
N GLU A 523 2.89 -22.44 13.53
CA GLU A 523 1.85 -23.37 13.99
C GLU A 523 1.02 -23.88 12.80
N LYS A 524 0.54 -23.00 11.93
CA LYS A 524 -0.25 -23.36 10.75
C LYS A 524 0.53 -24.15 9.71
N MET A 525 1.83 -23.89 9.56
CA MET A 525 2.70 -24.68 8.70
C MET A 525 2.94 -26.10 9.26
N SER A 526 2.79 -26.29 10.57
CA SER A 526 2.90 -27.58 11.25
C SER A 526 1.57 -28.35 11.31
N ASP A 527 0.45 -27.69 11.03
CA ASP A 527 -0.87 -28.30 10.99
C ASP A 527 -1.06 -29.13 9.71
N MET A 528 -1.25 -30.44 9.90
CA MET A 528 -1.47 -31.41 8.83
C MET A 528 -2.95 -31.68 8.55
N THR A 529 -3.87 -31.09 9.32
CA THR A 529 -5.33 -31.26 9.16
C THR A 529 -5.92 -30.28 8.15
N ASP A 530 -5.31 -29.10 8.01
CA ASP A 530 -5.62 -28.12 6.98
C ASP A 530 -4.37 -27.87 6.12
N LEU A 531 -4.39 -28.41 4.90
CA LEU A 531 -3.30 -28.31 3.94
C LEU A 531 -3.51 -27.19 2.91
N ARG A 532 -4.50 -26.31 3.08
CA ARG A 532 -4.69 -25.20 2.13
C ARG A 532 -3.43 -24.33 2.01
N PRO A 533 -3.21 -23.66 0.86
CA PRO A 533 -2.16 -22.66 0.74
C PRO A 533 -2.37 -21.52 1.73
N PHE A 534 -1.28 -20.83 2.09
CA PHE A 534 -1.31 -19.73 3.04
C PHE A 534 -0.72 -18.46 2.41
N ILE A 535 -1.56 -17.43 2.23
CA ILE A 535 -1.20 -16.14 1.63
C ILE A 535 -1.83 -15.06 2.47
N MET A 536 -1.06 -14.22 3.17
CA MET A 536 -1.65 -13.17 4.02
C MET A 536 -2.38 -12.15 3.15
N CYS A 537 -3.67 -11.92 3.35
CA CYS A 537 -4.37 -10.88 2.58
C CYS A 537 -3.95 -9.47 3.04
N GLU A 538 -3.45 -9.35 4.29
CA GLU A 538 -2.84 -8.14 4.84
C GLU A 538 -1.71 -8.51 5.82
N TYR A 539 -0.56 -7.84 5.72
CA TYR A 539 0.53 -7.90 6.69
C TYR A 539 1.40 -6.65 6.61
N SER A 540 2.34 -6.46 7.55
CA SER A 540 3.29 -5.35 7.55
C SER A 540 2.60 -3.97 7.39
N TYR A 541 1.81 -3.61 8.40
CA TYR A 541 0.99 -2.39 8.43
C TYR A 541 1.85 -1.11 8.35
N ALA A 542 1.81 -0.36 7.26
CA ALA A 542 2.75 0.69 6.91
C ALA A 542 2.37 2.11 7.41
N LYS A 543 1.71 2.21 8.57
CA LYS A 543 1.32 3.51 9.15
C LYS A 543 2.52 4.33 9.60
N SER A 544 2.65 5.53 9.01
CA SER A 544 3.75 6.46 9.30
C SER A 544 5.14 5.79 9.19
N ASN A 545 5.94 5.78 10.27
CA ASN A 545 7.22 5.08 10.35
C ASN A 545 7.03 3.65 10.90
N SER A 546 7.09 2.65 10.02
CA SER A 546 6.73 1.25 10.30
C SER A 546 7.57 0.24 9.49
N ASN A 547 7.03 -0.95 9.19
CA ASN A 547 7.63 -2.05 8.42
C ASN A 547 8.94 -2.57 9.03
N GLY A 548 9.08 -2.49 10.35
CA GLY A 548 10.05 -3.28 11.10
C GLY A 548 9.84 -4.77 10.86
N ASN A 549 10.89 -5.57 11.09
CA ASN A 549 10.93 -7.03 11.00
C ASN A 549 10.50 -7.65 9.64
N PHE A 550 10.36 -6.85 8.59
CA PHE A 550 9.87 -7.29 7.28
C PHE A 550 10.68 -8.46 6.69
N MET A 551 12.01 -8.42 6.85
CA MET A 551 12.89 -9.50 6.38
C MET A 551 12.53 -10.86 6.99
N ASP A 552 12.10 -10.87 8.25
CA ASP A 552 11.86 -12.11 8.98
C ASP A 552 10.63 -12.86 8.44
N PHE A 553 9.63 -12.14 7.91
CA PHE A 553 8.53 -12.77 7.16
C PHE A 553 9.03 -13.41 5.86
N TRP A 554 9.99 -12.78 5.17
CA TRP A 554 10.58 -13.32 3.94
C TRP A 554 11.42 -14.58 4.19
N GLU A 555 12.04 -14.70 5.36
CA GLU A 555 12.70 -15.94 5.77
C GLU A 555 11.69 -17.10 5.86
N LEU A 556 10.48 -16.85 6.36
CA LEU A 556 9.41 -17.86 6.38
C LEU A 556 8.95 -18.23 4.97
N VAL A 557 8.89 -17.28 4.03
CA VAL A 557 8.54 -17.55 2.61
C VAL A 557 9.56 -18.49 1.97
N ASP A 558 10.85 -18.32 2.27
CA ASP A 558 11.90 -19.22 1.80
C ASP A 558 11.86 -20.59 2.50
N LYS A 559 11.50 -20.63 3.79
CA LYS A 559 11.48 -21.84 4.63
C LYS A 559 10.30 -22.78 4.33
N TYR A 560 9.10 -22.24 4.10
CA TYR A 560 7.86 -23.04 4.01
C TYR A 560 7.19 -22.91 2.64
N PRO A 561 7.20 -23.96 1.78
CA PRO A 561 6.59 -23.91 0.45
C PRO A 561 5.10 -23.50 0.43
N ARG A 562 4.32 -23.94 1.44
CA ARG A 562 2.89 -23.61 1.60
C ARG A 562 2.63 -22.16 1.98
N PHE A 563 3.60 -21.48 2.59
CA PHE A 563 3.52 -20.06 2.90
C PHE A 563 4.03 -19.25 1.71
N GLN A 564 3.14 -18.55 1.01
CA GLN A 564 3.43 -18.02 -0.32
C GLN A 564 3.53 -16.49 -0.35
N GLY A 565 3.79 -15.86 0.80
CA GLY A 565 3.89 -14.42 0.96
C GLY A 565 2.54 -13.79 1.30
N GLY A 566 2.28 -12.58 0.81
CA GLY A 566 1.07 -11.84 1.13
C GLY A 566 1.04 -10.44 0.55
N PHE A 567 0.04 -9.65 0.96
CA PHE A 567 -0.17 -8.28 0.53
C PHE A 567 0.09 -7.29 1.66
N ILE A 568 1.03 -6.37 1.46
CA ILE A 568 1.34 -5.31 2.43
C ILE A 568 0.11 -4.38 2.58
N TRP A 569 -0.19 -3.94 3.79
CA TRP A 569 -1.21 -2.89 4.03
C TRP A 569 -0.55 -1.54 4.29
N ASP A 570 -0.66 -0.56 3.40
CA ASP A 570 -1.12 -0.64 2.00
C ASP A 570 -0.15 0.12 1.07
N PHE A 571 -0.52 0.34 -0.19
CA PHE A 571 0.39 0.96 -1.16
C PHE A 571 0.62 2.44 -0.87
N GLN A 572 -0.43 3.23 -0.67
CA GLN A 572 -0.40 4.68 -0.75
C GLN A 572 -1.22 5.34 0.36
N ASP A 573 -0.62 6.31 1.04
CA ASP A 573 -1.33 7.12 2.04
C ASP A 573 -2.59 7.75 1.45
N LYS A 574 -3.74 7.47 2.08
CA LYS A 574 -5.05 7.95 1.67
C LYS A 574 -5.29 9.36 2.24
N ALA A 575 -4.43 10.33 1.92
CA ALA A 575 -4.58 11.72 2.34
C ALA A 575 -5.21 12.57 1.23
N LEU A 576 -6.17 13.41 1.57
CA LEU A 576 -6.78 14.35 0.61
C LEU A 576 -5.98 15.65 0.54
N THR A 577 -6.09 16.36 -0.59
CA THR A 577 -5.44 17.66 -0.77
C THR A 577 -6.36 18.81 -0.34
N GLN A 578 -5.90 19.63 0.60
CA GLN A 578 -6.49 20.93 0.91
C GLN A 578 -5.68 22.05 0.26
N ARG A 579 -6.37 23.06 -0.31
CA ARG A 579 -5.73 24.30 -0.78
C ARG A 579 -5.64 25.29 0.38
N ILE A 580 -4.46 25.84 0.63
CA ILE A 580 -4.22 26.87 1.65
C ILE A 580 -4.11 28.28 1.04
N GLU A 581 -4.11 29.33 1.87
CA GLU A 581 -4.32 30.74 1.48
C GLU A 581 -3.33 31.28 0.42
N ASP A 582 -2.12 30.72 0.34
CA ASP A 582 -1.08 31.09 -0.63
C ASP A 582 -1.15 30.31 -1.96
N GLY A 583 -2.12 29.41 -2.09
CA GLY A 583 -2.29 28.52 -3.24
C GLY A 583 -1.46 27.23 -3.17
N ALA A 584 -0.70 26.99 -2.10
CA ALA A 584 0.00 25.73 -1.88
C ALA A 584 -0.99 24.60 -1.53
N ARG A 585 -0.52 23.37 -1.73
CA ARG A 585 -1.26 22.14 -1.45
C ARG A 585 -0.76 21.55 -0.13
N LYS A 586 -1.70 21.19 0.75
CA LYS A 586 -1.43 20.46 1.99
C LYS A 586 -2.15 19.13 1.95
N TYR A 587 -1.44 18.03 2.24
CA TYR A 587 -2.06 16.72 2.43
C TYR A 587 -2.65 16.66 3.84
N VAL A 588 -3.91 16.26 3.94
CA VAL A 588 -4.67 16.20 5.18
C VAL A 588 -5.34 14.84 5.34
N TYR A 589 -5.58 14.45 6.59
CA TYR A 589 -6.22 13.20 7.00
C TYR A 589 -7.57 13.51 7.70
N GLY A 590 -8.22 12.52 8.30
CA GLY A 590 -9.52 12.71 8.96
C GLY A 590 -9.51 13.86 9.99
N GLY A 591 -10.63 14.54 10.19
CA GLY A 591 -10.74 15.68 11.10
C GLY A 591 -10.48 17.04 10.43
N ALA A 592 -9.72 17.06 9.34
CA ALA A 592 -9.27 18.29 8.68
C ALA A 592 -10.38 19.06 7.95
N PHE A 593 -11.49 18.39 7.61
CA PHE A 593 -12.63 19.02 6.92
C PHE A 593 -13.76 19.41 7.89
N HIS A 594 -13.54 19.28 9.20
CA HIS A 594 -14.55 19.49 10.25
C HIS A 594 -15.81 18.66 9.99
N GLU A 595 -15.59 17.38 9.77
CA GLU A 595 -16.58 16.35 9.46
C GLU A 595 -17.62 16.23 10.58
N ALA A 596 -18.83 15.79 10.25
CA ALA A 596 -19.87 15.54 11.26
C ALA A 596 -19.59 14.26 12.07
N VAL A 597 -18.90 13.30 11.45
CA VAL A 597 -18.43 12.06 12.07
C VAL A 597 -16.91 12.05 11.95
N VAL A 598 -16.21 11.83 13.05
CA VAL A 598 -14.75 11.82 13.12
C VAL A 598 -14.31 10.49 13.71
N ASP A 599 -13.40 9.80 13.03
CA ASP A 599 -12.81 8.56 13.54
C ASP A 599 -12.01 8.82 14.83
N PRO A 600 -12.03 7.91 15.83
CA PRO A 600 -11.20 8.04 17.03
C PRO A 600 -9.69 8.09 16.73
N VAL A 601 -9.26 7.59 15.57
CA VAL A 601 -7.88 7.59 15.09
C VAL A 601 -7.83 8.27 13.72
N GLU A 602 -7.90 9.61 13.74
CA GLU A 602 -7.98 10.48 12.56
C GLU A 602 -6.93 10.20 11.46
N ASP A 603 -5.72 9.80 11.84
CA ASP A 603 -4.58 9.57 10.94
C ASP A 603 -4.42 8.10 10.51
N MET A 604 -5.39 7.23 10.83
CA MET A 604 -5.36 5.80 10.48
C MET A 604 -5.30 5.59 8.96
N CYS A 605 -5.79 6.54 8.14
CA CYS A 605 -5.71 6.50 6.67
C CYS A 605 -4.28 6.63 6.10
N LEU A 606 -3.29 6.98 6.93
CA LEU A 606 -1.90 7.21 6.54
C LEU A 606 -1.05 5.94 6.62
N ASN A 607 -1.51 4.89 5.95
CA ASN A 607 -0.99 3.53 6.04
C ASN A 607 -0.24 3.03 4.80
N GLY A 608 0.20 3.91 3.90
CA GLY A 608 0.87 3.53 2.66
C GLY A 608 2.38 3.28 2.78
N VAL A 609 2.93 2.46 1.89
CA VAL A 609 4.39 2.36 1.65
C VAL A 609 4.94 3.61 0.94
N VAL A 610 4.10 4.32 0.20
CA VAL A 610 4.42 5.60 -0.44
C VAL A 610 3.51 6.72 0.06
N LEU A 611 4.01 7.95 -0.05
CA LEU A 611 3.26 9.18 0.21
C LEU A 611 2.17 9.40 -0.86
N PRO A 612 1.26 10.37 -0.68
CA PRO A 612 0.17 10.64 -1.62
C PRO A 612 0.63 10.99 -3.05
N ASP A 613 1.85 11.49 -3.23
CA ASP A 613 2.46 11.80 -4.53
C ASP A 613 3.29 10.66 -5.13
N LEU A 614 3.22 9.46 -4.55
CA LEU A 614 4.04 8.27 -4.85
C LEU A 614 5.51 8.39 -4.46
N THR A 615 5.90 9.43 -3.72
CA THR A 615 7.24 9.52 -3.12
C THR A 615 7.43 8.38 -2.11
N TRP A 616 8.56 7.68 -2.21
CA TRP A 616 8.84 6.53 -1.36
C TRP A 616 9.10 6.95 0.07
N LYS A 617 8.42 6.30 1.03
CA LYS A 617 8.86 6.32 2.42
C LYS A 617 10.15 5.50 2.54
N PRO A 618 11.02 5.76 3.55
CA PRO A 618 12.26 5.02 3.73
C PRO A 618 12.09 3.49 3.75
N ALA A 619 11.02 3.01 4.37
CA ALA A 619 10.63 1.59 4.43
C ALA A 619 10.50 0.92 3.06
N ALA A 620 10.15 1.67 2.01
CA ALA A 620 10.00 1.13 0.65
C ALA A 620 11.31 0.54 0.12
N ASN A 621 12.47 1.10 0.54
CA ASN A 621 13.78 0.54 0.18
C ASN A 621 14.03 -0.82 0.84
N GLU A 622 13.58 -0.99 2.09
CA GLU A 622 13.64 -2.27 2.80
C GLU A 622 12.78 -3.31 2.09
N ILE A 623 11.52 -2.94 1.80
CA ILE A 623 10.57 -3.81 1.10
C ILE A 623 11.16 -4.27 -0.23
N LYS A 624 11.60 -3.32 -1.07
CA LYS A 624 12.23 -3.59 -2.37
C LYS A 624 13.37 -4.60 -2.25
N ASN A 625 14.27 -4.40 -1.29
CA ASN A 625 15.46 -5.24 -1.14
C ASN A 625 15.11 -6.64 -0.60
N CYS A 626 14.27 -6.71 0.43
CA CYS A 626 13.82 -7.96 1.06
C CYS A 626 13.05 -8.85 0.08
N GLN A 627 12.17 -8.28 -0.75
CA GLN A 627 11.35 -9.06 -1.68
C GLN A 627 11.98 -9.29 -3.05
N SER A 628 13.21 -8.84 -3.29
CA SER A 628 13.86 -8.95 -4.61
C SER A 628 13.79 -10.38 -5.19
N PRO A 629 13.45 -10.54 -6.49
CA PRO A 629 13.50 -11.82 -7.21
C PRO A 629 14.90 -12.37 -7.45
N VAL A 630 15.95 -11.67 -7.01
CA VAL A 630 17.32 -12.16 -7.07
C VAL A 630 17.97 -11.94 -5.71
N LYS A 631 18.69 -12.94 -5.23
CA LYS A 631 19.41 -12.89 -3.97
C LYS A 631 20.84 -13.37 -4.14
N ILE A 632 21.74 -12.81 -3.35
CA ILE A 632 23.07 -13.39 -3.11
C ILE A 632 23.01 -14.03 -1.73
N ILE A 633 23.28 -15.34 -1.67
CA ILE A 633 23.19 -16.13 -0.43
C ILE A 633 24.52 -16.78 -0.10
N ASN A 634 24.78 -17.00 1.18
CA ASN A 634 25.83 -17.92 1.63
C ASN A 634 25.27 -19.35 1.69
N TYR A 635 25.82 -20.25 0.89
CA TYR A 635 25.42 -21.65 0.80
C TYR A 635 26.46 -22.54 1.46
N VAL A 636 26.06 -23.27 2.50
CA VAL A 636 26.90 -24.25 3.18
C VAL A 636 26.66 -25.62 2.56
N HIS A 637 27.69 -26.24 1.97
CA HIS A 637 27.54 -27.55 1.35
C HIS A 637 27.21 -28.62 2.40
N PRO A 638 26.06 -29.32 2.31
CA PRO A 638 25.57 -30.17 3.40
C PRO A 638 26.48 -31.33 3.77
N HIS A 639 27.33 -31.80 2.85
CA HIS A 639 28.26 -32.91 3.09
C HIS A 639 29.70 -32.48 3.42
N TYR A 640 30.11 -31.27 3.04
CA TYR A 640 31.51 -30.84 3.14
C TYR A 640 31.71 -29.68 4.11
N GLY A 641 30.64 -28.99 4.51
CA GLY A 641 30.69 -27.82 5.39
C GLY A 641 31.32 -26.58 4.75
N SER A 642 31.84 -26.69 3.52
CA SER A 642 32.39 -25.55 2.78
C SER A 642 31.29 -24.52 2.47
N GLU A 643 31.62 -23.25 2.64
CA GLU A 643 30.73 -22.12 2.37
C GLU A 643 31.03 -21.51 1.00
N TYR A 644 29.98 -21.17 0.26
CA TYR A 644 30.05 -20.56 -1.07
C TYR A 644 29.04 -19.43 -1.20
N MET A 645 29.45 -18.31 -1.78
CA MET A 645 28.46 -17.32 -2.21
C MET A 645 27.82 -17.75 -3.53
N MET A 646 26.49 -17.65 -3.58
CA MET A 646 25.69 -18.10 -4.71
C MET A 646 24.73 -17.00 -5.14
N ILE A 647 24.56 -16.84 -6.46
CA ILE A 647 23.44 -16.08 -7.01
C ILE A 647 22.24 -17.02 -7.08
N LYS A 648 21.16 -16.68 -6.39
CA LYS A 648 19.89 -17.41 -6.40
C LYS A 648 18.88 -16.64 -7.28
N ASN A 649 18.38 -17.30 -8.32
CA ASN A 649 17.32 -16.77 -9.17
C ASN A 649 15.94 -17.15 -8.60
N ASN A 650 15.26 -16.20 -7.95
CA ASN A 650 13.90 -16.36 -7.44
C ASN A 650 12.82 -15.82 -8.41
N TYR A 651 13.17 -15.52 -9.68
CA TYR A 651 12.16 -15.44 -10.74
C TYR A 651 11.54 -16.82 -10.98
N GLN A 652 10.28 -16.83 -11.36
CA GLN A 652 9.50 -18.04 -11.59
C GLN A 652 9.65 -18.55 -13.04
N PHE A 653 9.86 -17.62 -13.99
CA PHE A 653 9.88 -17.91 -15.42
C PHE A 653 11.13 -17.35 -16.13
N MET A 654 11.63 -16.19 -15.71
CA MET A 654 12.79 -15.56 -16.36
C MET A 654 14.14 -16.13 -15.87
N ASN A 655 15.09 -16.27 -16.79
CA ASN A 655 16.51 -16.42 -16.44
C ASN A 655 17.13 -15.04 -16.10
N LEU A 656 18.40 -14.99 -15.72
CA LEU A 656 19.06 -13.73 -15.31
C LEU A 656 19.67 -12.90 -16.46
N SER A 657 19.42 -13.24 -17.72
CA SER A 657 20.06 -12.57 -18.87
C SER A 657 19.69 -11.09 -19.04
N HIS A 658 18.53 -10.68 -18.50
CA HIS A 658 18.05 -9.30 -18.48
C HIS A 658 18.72 -8.43 -17.41
N LEU A 659 19.58 -9.01 -16.57
CA LEU A 659 20.29 -8.31 -15.51
C LEU A 659 21.78 -8.20 -15.81
N ARG A 660 22.35 -7.10 -15.35
CA ARG A 660 23.79 -6.90 -15.20
C ARG A 660 24.14 -6.90 -13.72
N PHE A 661 25.23 -7.57 -13.36
CA PHE A 661 25.71 -7.62 -11.98
C PHE A 661 27.02 -6.86 -11.87
N THR A 662 27.07 -5.92 -10.94
CA THR A 662 28.27 -5.12 -10.65
C THR A 662 28.67 -5.31 -9.20
N TRP A 663 29.96 -5.20 -8.92
CA TRP A 663 30.51 -5.33 -7.59
C TRP A 663 31.42 -4.16 -7.25
N GLU A 664 31.49 -3.82 -5.96
CA GLU A 664 32.36 -2.78 -5.40
C GLU A 664 33.01 -3.34 -4.12
N LEU A 665 34.33 -3.32 -4.04
CA LEU A 665 35.09 -3.50 -2.80
C LEU A 665 35.34 -2.12 -2.21
N GLU A 666 34.79 -1.91 -1.03
CA GLU A 666 34.82 -0.65 -0.31
C GLU A 666 35.59 -0.82 1.00
N CYS A 667 36.47 0.13 1.33
CA CYS A 667 37.21 0.17 2.61
C CYS A 667 36.96 1.53 3.27
N GLU A 668 36.34 1.52 4.45
CA GLU A 668 36.03 2.73 5.26
C GLU A 668 35.35 3.85 4.46
N GLY A 669 34.41 3.51 3.58
CA GLY A 669 33.69 4.48 2.73
C GLY A 669 34.29 4.71 1.34
N ASN A 670 35.49 4.18 1.06
CA ASN A 670 36.20 4.42 -0.19
C ASN A 670 36.13 3.19 -1.10
N ILE A 671 35.62 3.36 -2.33
CA ILE A 671 35.66 2.31 -3.35
C ILE A 671 37.12 2.09 -3.79
N ILE A 672 37.68 0.93 -3.48
CA ILE A 672 39.07 0.56 -3.79
C ILE A 672 39.16 -0.21 -5.09
N GLU A 673 38.15 -1.01 -5.38
CA GLU A 673 38.04 -1.78 -6.61
C GLU A 673 36.57 -1.97 -6.96
N GLN A 674 36.25 -1.98 -8.25
CA GLN A 674 34.89 -2.24 -8.72
C GLN A 674 34.94 -2.84 -10.12
N GLY A 675 33.86 -3.50 -10.52
CA GLY A 675 33.75 -4.04 -11.87
C GLY A 675 32.39 -4.65 -12.16
N GLU A 676 32.25 -5.15 -13.38
CA GLU A 676 31.12 -5.97 -13.80
C GLU A 676 31.49 -7.44 -13.63
N LEU A 677 30.55 -8.25 -13.14
CA LEU A 677 30.68 -9.69 -13.12
C LEU A 677 30.38 -10.26 -14.52
N LYS A 678 30.66 -11.55 -14.72
CA LYS A 678 30.22 -12.23 -15.95
C LYS A 678 28.70 -12.15 -16.09
N GLN A 679 28.21 -12.26 -17.33
CA GLN A 679 26.77 -12.38 -17.55
C GLN A 679 26.27 -13.73 -17.00
N TYR A 680 25.23 -13.67 -16.18
CA TYR A 680 24.57 -14.85 -15.64
C TYR A 680 23.36 -15.22 -16.50
N LEU A 681 23.26 -16.50 -16.85
CA LEU A 681 22.11 -17.07 -17.59
C LEU A 681 21.34 -18.07 -16.72
N THR A 682 21.50 -17.98 -15.40
CA THR A 682 20.92 -18.87 -14.40
C THR A 682 19.41 -18.98 -14.60
N ALA A 683 18.92 -20.20 -14.81
CA ALA A 683 17.52 -20.45 -15.07
C ALA A 683 16.63 -20.10 -13.85
N ALA A 684 15.35 -19.88 -14.09
CA ALA A 684 14.36 -19.60 -13.04
C ALA A 684 14.35 -20.68 -11.95
N GLY A 685 14.47 -20.28 -10.69
CA GLY A 685 14.52 -21.18 -9.52
C GLY A 685 15.88 -21.83 -9.24
N GLU A 686 16.88 -21.65 -10.11
CA GLU A 686 18.21 -22.23 -9.96
C GLU A 686 19.19 -21.28 -9.26
N MET A 687 20.35 -21.81 -8.88
CA MET A 687 21.45 -21.06 -8.27
C MET A 687 22.78 -21.32 -9.00
N GLU A 688 23.62 -20.30 -9.08
CA GLU A 688 24.95 -20.36 -9.72
C GLU A 688 26.02 -19.78 -8.81
N LEU A 689 27.23 -20.36 -8.85
CA LEU A 689 28.37 -19.89 -8.06
C LEU A 689 28.72 -18.44 -8.41
N LEU A 690 28.86 -17.62 -7.37
CA LEU A 690 29.37 -16.26 -7.49
C LEU A 690 30.90 -16.29 -7.38
N GLU A 691 31.58 -16.17 -8.51
CA GLU A 691 33.04 -16.03 -8.55
C GLU A 691 33.41 -14.56 -8.38
N LEU A 692 34.15 -14.24 -7.32
CA LEU A 692 34.60 -12.88 -7.05
C LEU A 692 35.92 -12.57 -7.77
N PRO A 693 35.97 -11.56 -8.65
CA PRO A 693 37.16 -11.21 -9.40
C PRO A 693 38.05 -10.21 -8.63
N MET A 694 38.17 -10.34 -7.30
CA MET A 694 38.87 -9.35 -6.45
C MET A 694 40.21 -9.86 -5.91
N THR A 695 41.11 -8.93 -5.58
CA THR A 695 42.39 -9.24 -4.93
C THR A 695 42.34 -8.85 -3.45
N GLN A 696 42.39 -9.83 -2.54
CA GLN A 696 42.31 -9.60 -1.08
C GLN A 696 43.41 -8.68 -0.53
N ASN A 697 44.56 -8.56 -1.20
CA ASN A 697 45.71 -7.76 -0.75
C ASN A 697 45.47 -6.24 -0.68
N LYS A 698 44.32 -5.73 -1.14
CA LYS A 698 43.96 -4.30 -1.11
C LYS A 698 43.10 -3.89 0.09
N ILE A 699 42.68 -4.87 0.90
CA ILE A 699 41.76 -4.66 2.03
C ILE A 699 42.51 -3.97 3.18
N TYR A 700 41.92 -2.90 3.72
CA TYR A 700 42.35 -2.25 4.95
C TYR A 700 41.13 -1.78 5.75
N GLY A 701 41.34 -1.58 7.06
CA GLY A 701 40.28 -1.13 7.96
C GLY A 701 39.05 -2.03 7.88
N GLU A 702 37.87 -1.41 7.97
CA GLU A 702 36.63 -2.12 7.72
C GLU A 702 36.27 -2.09 6.24
N ALA A 703 36.21 -3.28 5.63
CA ALA A 703 35.93 -3.49 4.24
C ALA A 703 34.66 -4.31 3.99
N TYR A 704 33.98 -3.94 2.91
CA TYR A 704 32.75 -4.53 2.44
C TYR A 704 32.80 -4.82 0.94
N LEU A 705 32.18 -5.92 0.55
CA LEU A 705 31.83 -6.20 -0.83
C LEU A 705 30.36 -5.89 -1.07
N ASN A 706 30.09 -4.91 -1.92
CA ASN A 706 28.75 -4.60 -2.40
C ASN A 706 28.52 -5.29 -3.74
N ILE A 707 27.35 -5.89 -3.93
CA ILE A 707 26.91 -6.47 -5.20
C ILE A 707 25.55 -5.90 -5.55
N LYS A 708 25.43 -5.38 -6.77
CA LYS A 708 24.21 -4.77 -7.29
C LYS A 708 23.74 -5.53 -8.51
N ALA A 709 22.45 -5.85 -8.56
CA ALA A 709 21.78 -6.37 -9.75
C ALA A 709 20.94 -5.26 -10.38
N ALA A 710 21.20 -4.93 -11.64
CA ALA A 710 20.53 -3.86 -12.35
C ALA A 710 19.97 -4.33 -13.70
N LEU A 711 18.94 -3.64 -14.20
CA LEU A 711 18.40 -3.90 -15.53
C LEU A 711 19.47 -3.66 -16.60
N ARG A 712 19.56 -4.57 -17.58
CA ARG A 712 20.48 -4.45 -18.70
C ARG A 712 19.92 -3.57 -19.83
N GLU A 713 18.60 -3.53 -19.95
CA GLU A 713 17.85 -2.84 -21.00
C GLU A 713 16.66 -2.09 -20.41
N ASN A 714 16.07 -1.19 -21.18
CA ASN A 714 14.85 -0.48 -20.77
C ASN A 714 13.68 -1.46 -20.67
N THR A 715 12.85 -1.27 -19.65
CA THR A 715 11.59 -2.00 -19.44
C THR A 715 10.43 -1.02 -19.43
N ALA A 716 9.20 -1.52 -19.35
CA ALA A 716 8.02 -0.67 -19.23
C ALA A 716 7.98 0.19 -17.93
N TYR A 717 8.76 -0.18 -16.91
CA TYR A 717 8.72 0.47 -15.59
C TYR A 717 10.03 1.15 -15.18
N ALA A 718 11.15 0.87 -15.85
CA ALA A 718 12.44 1.47 -15.51
C ALA A 718 13.44 1.40 -16.67
N GLU A 719 14.35 2.36 -16.69
CA GLU A 719 15.45 2.43 -17.66
C GLU A 719 16.56 1.42 -17.36
N ALA A 720 17.39 1.14 -18.37
CA ALA A 720 18.61 0.35 -18.22
C ALA A 720 19.50 0.94 -17.11
N GLY A 721 19.96 0.08 -16.20
CA GLY A 721 20.77 0.46 -15.05
C GLY A 721 20.00 0.69 -13.76
N TYR A 722 18.67 0.64 -13.79
CA TYR A 722 17.87 0.61 -12.57
C TYR A 722 18.23 -0.60 -11.70
N VAL A 723 18.65 -0.34 -10.45
CA VAL A 723 19.06 -1.37 -9.49
C VAL A 723 17.83 -1.99 -8.85
N ILE A 724 17.64 -3.31 -9.02
CA ILE A 724 16.52 -4.05 -8.42
C ILE A 724 16.90 -4.70 -7.09
N TYR A 725 18.20 -4.90 -6.84
CA TYR A 725 18.72 -5.56 -5.64
C TYR A 725 20.12 -5.09 -5.29
N THR A 726 20.40 -4.94 -4.01
CA THR A 726 21.75 -4.72 -3.48
C THR A 726 22.00 -5.60 -2.26
N SER A 727 23.18 -6.19 -2.19
CA SER A 727 23.67 -6.92 -1.01
C SER A 727 25.07 -6.47 -0.65
N GLN A 728 25.37 -6.46 0.64
CA GLN A 728 26.69 -6.12 1.17
C GLN A 728 27.19 -7.24 2.09
N PHE A 729 28.45 -7.61 1.93
CA PHE A 729 29.10 -8.65 2.72
C PHE A 729 30.36 -8.10 3.38
N PRO A 730 30.57 -8.30 4.70
CA PRO A 730 31.83 -7.95 5.33
C PRO A 730 32.95 -8.86 4.80
N MET A 731 34.13 -8.30 4.55
CA MET A 731 35.28 -9.07 4.07
C MET A 731 36.01 -9.79 5.22
N GLU A 732 36.67 -10.92 4.94
CA GLU A 732 37.57 -11.56 5.90
C GLU A 732 38.68 -10.59 6.34
N HIS A 733 39.01 -10.60 7.63
CA HIS A 733 39.98 -9.66 8.25
C HIS A 733 39.59 -8.17 8.20
N SER A 734 38.35 -7.85 7.81
CA SER A 734 37.74 -6.52 7.95
C SER A 734 37.60 -6.17 9.43
N VAL A 735 38.38 -5.18 9.89
CA VAL A 735 38.31 -4.68 11.27
C VAL A 735 38.39 -3.17 11.23
N PHE A 736 37.30 -2.52 11.65
CA PHE A 736 37.32 -1.08 11.88
C PHE A 736 38.36 -0.75 12.95
N THR A 737 39.40 0.00 12.57
CA THR A 737 40.39 0.46 13.54
C THR A 737 39.92 1.79 14.07
N LYS A 738 39.30 1.77 15.26
CA LYS A 738 38.89 3.00 15.93
C LYS A 738 40.08 3.94 16.05
N LYS A 739 39.92 5.16 15.51
CA LYS A 739 40.88 6.24 15.71
C LYS A 739 41.13 6.43 17.22
N GLU A 740 42.40 6.46 17.63
CA GLU A 740 42.73 6.83 19.02
C GLU A 740 42.20 8.24 19.29
N SER A 741 41.24 8.33 20.21
CA SER A 741 40.69 9.63 20.61
C SER A 741 41.71 10.37 21.46
N ASN A 742 42.04 11.60 21.07
CA ASN A 742 42.87 12.48 21.88
C ASN A 742 42.02 13.63 22.41
N ILE A 743 41.47 13.43 23.60
CA ILE A 743 40.64 14.45 24.25
C ILE A 743 41.46 15.53 24.97
N SER A 744 42.78 15.35 25.09
CA SER A 744 43.65 16.18 25.95
C SER A 744 44.60 17.04 25.11
N GLY A 745 44.71 18.32 25.43
CA GLY A 745 45.66 19.24 24.80
C GLY A 745 46.22 20.24 25.80
N GLU A 746 45.76 21.49 25.72
CA GLU A 746 46.11 22.56 26.66
C GLU A 746 45.71 22.24 28.10
N LYS A 747 46.42 22.83 29.07
CA LYS A 747 46.07 22.74 30.50
C LYS A 747 44.69 23.36 30.72
N ILE A 748 43.89 22.68 31.54
CA ILE A 748 42.57 23.15 31.96
C ILE A 748 42.53 23.21 33.48
N ALA A 749 41.80 24.19 34.00
CA ALA A 749 41.55 24.37 35.42
C ALA A 749 40.05 24.19 35.70
N MET A 750 39.72 23.76 36.91
CA MET A 750 38.35 23.54 37.34
C MET A 750 38.07 24.35 38.61
N LYS A 751 36.88 24.95 38.66
CA LYS A 751 36.32 25.60 39.85
C LYS A 751 34.85 25.18 40.01
N GLU A 752 34.40 25.05 41.26
CA GLU A 752 32.97 24.93 41.58
C GLU A 752 32.43 26.29 41.99
N VAL A 753 31.30 26.69 41.41
CA VAL A 753 30.59 27.93 41.75
C VAL A 753 29.11 27.60 41.85
N GLU A 754 28.55 27.73 43.05
CA GLU A 754 27.15 27.38 43.33
C GLU A 754 26.82 25.95 42.86
N ASP A 755 25.91 25.82 41.89
CA ASP A 755 25.46 24.57 41.30
C ASP A 755 26.16 24.24 39.98
N GLU A 756 27.29 24.89 39.65
CA GLU A 756 28.04 24.65 38.43
C GLU A 756 29.50 24.22 38.68
N ILE A 757 29.96 23.29 37.86
CA ILE A 757 31.38 22.96 37.67
C ILE A 757 31.84 23.70 36.40
N ILE A 758 32.74 24.67 36.57
CA ILE A 758 33.27 25.49 35.49
C ILE A 758 34.71 25.07 35.22
N ILE A 759 34.98 24.66 33.97
CA ILE A 759 36.29 24.22 33.49
C ILE A 759 36.77 25.22 32.43
N THR A 760 37.97 25.75 32.62
CA THR A 760 38.54 26.80 31.75
C THR A 760 39.96 26.47 31.31
N GLY A 761 40.27 26.70 30.04
CA GLY A 761 41.61 26.71 29.46
C GLY A 761 41.73 27.87 28.46
N PRO A 762 42.88 28.03 27.76
CA PRO A 762 43.08 29.13 26.81
C PRO A 762 42.02 29.19 25.71
N ASN A 763 41.60 28.03 25.17
CA ASN A 763 40.57 27.91 24.15
C ASN A 763 39.42 26.96 24.55
N THR A 764 39.25 26.72 25.85
CA THR A 764 38.26 25.78 26.39
C THR A 764 37.43 26.43 27.47
N GLU A 765 36.11 26.31 27.39
CA GLU A 765 35.20 26.75 28.43
C GLU A 765 34.02 25.78 28.53
N ILE A 766 33.89 25.09 29.65
CA ILE A 766 32.83 24.11 29.90
C ILE A 766 32.13 24.43 31.21
N CYS A 767 30.80 24.54 31.18
CA CYS A 767 29.96 24.70 32.36
C CYS A 767 29.03 23.48 32.47
N PHE A 768 29.18 22.73 33.56
CA PHE A 768 28.36 21.56 33.87
C PHE A 768 27.49 21.83 35.10
N ASN A 769 26.18 21.64 34.96
CA ASN A 769 25.22 21.90 36.03
C ASN A 769 25.01 20.66 36.91
N LYS A 770 25.12 20.84 38.22
CA LYS A 770 25.04 19.77 39.23
C LYS A 770 23.62 19.36 39.58
N GLN A 771 22.61 20.18 39.29
CA GLN A 771 21.20 19.88 39.55
C GLN A 771 20.56 19.08 38.40
N THR A 772 20.94 19.38 37.16
CA THR A 772 20.43 18.71 35.95
C THR A 772 21.38 17.65 35.42
N CYS A 773 22.65 17.63 35.87
CA CYS A 773 23.72 16.79 35.35
C CYS A 773 23.93 16.94 33.83
N THR A 774 23.77 18.16 33.30
CA THR A 774 23.93 18.49 31.88
C THR A 774 24.97 19.59 31.66
N PHE A 775 25.48 19.68 30.43
CA PHE A 775 26.33 20.77 29.98
C PHE A 775 25.49 22.00 29.60
N HIS A 776 25.64 23.09 30.35
CA HIS A 776 25.07 24.40 30.00
C HIS A 776 25.88 25.12 28.92
N LYS A 777 27.16 24.80 28.82
CA LYS A 777 28.07 25.35 27.81
C LYS A 777 29.24 24.41 27.62
N VAL A 778 29.61 24.16 26.38
CA VAL A 778 30.87 23.53 25.98
C VAL A 778 31.44 24.33 24.83
N VAL A 779 32.65 24.84 25.00
CA VAL A 779 33.48 25.43 23.96
C VAL A 779 34.79 24.68 23.97
N LEU A 780 35.13 24.04 22.85
CA LEU A 780 36.38 23.32 22.65
C LEU A 780 37.15 23.98 21.49
N LYS A 781 38.47 24.12 21.65
CA LYS A 781 39.38 24.77 20.67
C LYS A 781 38.88 26.15 20.17
N GLY A 782 38.11 26.86 20.99
CA GLY A 782 37.54 28.18 20.71
C GLY A 782 36.41 28.20 19.66
N LYS A 783 36.03 27.05 19.10
CA LYS A 783 35.19 26.97 17.90
C LYS A 783 34.02 26.00 18.05
N ALA A 784 34.29 24.76 18.42
CA ALA A 784 33.27 23.74 18.60
C ALA A 784 32.40 24.09 19.82
N ARG A 785 31.08 24.14 19.62
CA ARG A 785 30.11 24.59 20.61
C ARG A 785 28.98 23.58 20.77
N MET A 786 28.65 23.25 22.00
CA MET A 786 27.45 22.46 22.32
C MET A 786 26.91 22.75 23.71
N THR A 787 25.67 22.36 23.93
CA THR A 787 25.02 22.24 25.24
C THR A 787 24.30 20.89 25.32
N GLY A 788 23.69 20.54 26.45
CA GLY A 788 22.97 19.27 26.61
C GLY A 788 23.85 18.17 27.20
N GLY A 789 23.96 17.02 26.54
CA GLY A 789 24.45 15.78 27.15
C GLY A 789 23.46 15.19 28.16
N LYS A 790 22.16 15.47 27.93
CA LYS A 790 21.05 15.01 28.77
C LYS A 790 20.75 13.55 28.45
N ASP A 791 20.54 12.71 29.47
CA ASP A 791 20.04 11.35 29.26
C ASP A 791 18.70 11.39 28.52
N ASN A 792 18.60 10.63 27.43
CA ASN A 792 17.39 10.52 26.63
C ASN A 792 16.88 9.08 26.65
N PHE A 793 15.61 8.93 27.04
CA PHE A 793 14.89 7.67 27.12
C PHE A 793 13.57 7.70 26.34
N TYR A 794 13.40 8.67 25.44
CA TYR A 794 12.14 8.90 24.74
C TYR A 794 12.37 9.35 23.28
N ARG A 795 11.41 9.03 22.41
CA ARG A 795 11.39 9.42 20.99
C ARG A 795 10.01 9.98 20.65
N PRO A 796 9.85 10.86 19.65
CA PRO A 796 8.53 11.19 19.17
C PRO A 796 7.79 9.92 18.74
N VAL A 797 6.54 9.75 19.14
CA VAL A 797 5.85 8.47 18.93
C VAL A 797 5.64 8.18 17.45
N THR A 798 5.90 6.96 16.99
CA THR A 798 5.49 6.53 15.63
C THR A 798 3.99 6.22 15.60
N GLY A 799 3.43 6.07 14.40
CA GLY A 799 2.04 5.59 14.24
C GLY A 799 1.80 4.20 14.86
N ILE A 800 2.84 3.36 14.92
CA ILE A 800 2.80 2.04 15.59
C ILE A 800 2.91 2.18 17.11
N ASP A 801 3.69 3.15 17.60
CA ASP A 801 3.80 3.44 19.03
C ASP A 801 2.47 3.92 19.63
N GLU A 802 1.74 4.77 18.89
CA GLU A 802 0.43 5.33 19.29
C GLU A 802 -0.70 4.31 19.20
N GLY A 803 -0.67 3.45 18.18
CA GLY A 803 -1.75 2.51 17.90
C GLY A 803 -3.11 3.20 17.73
N THR A 804 -4.13 2.72 18.47
CA THR A 804 -5.48 3.31 18.50
C THR A 804 -5.70 4.33 19.62
N ASN A 805 -4.64 4.82 20.26
CA ASN A 805 -4.71 5.69 21.45
C ASN A 805 -5.45 5.10 22.67
N GLU A 806 -5.75 3.80 22.68
CA GLU A 806 -6.33 3.10 23.84
C GLU A 806 -5.27 2.84 24.94
N SER A 807 -5.50 3.40 26.14
CA SER A 807 -4.61 3.25 27.30
C SER A 807 -4.31 1.77 27.61
N GLY A 808 -3.03 1.43 27.77
CA GLY A 808 -2.57 0.08 28.13
C GLY A 808 -2.47 -0.91 26.98
N ARG A 809 -2.83 -0.52 25.74
CA ARG A 809 -2.71 -1.37 24.54
C ARG A 809 -1.61 -0.96 23.57
N ASN A 810 -1.07 0.25 23.71
CA ASN A 810 -0.03 0.82 22.84
C ASN A 810 1.22 1.22 23.64
N TYR A 811 2.31 1.55 22.95
CA TYR A 811 3.58 1.92 23.58
C TYR A 811 3.57 3.36 24.11
N ALA A 812 2.97 4.30 23.37
CA ALA A 812 2.92 5.71 23.71
C ALA A 812 2.32 5.97 25.10
N SER A 813 1.19 5.32 25.41
CA SER A 813 0.55 5.42 26.73
C SER A 813 1.41 4.84 27.84
N GLU A 814 2.03 3.67 27.63
CA GLU A 814 2.96 3.09 28.62
C GLU A 814 4.15 4.01 28.87
N TRP A 815 4.77 4.57 27.83
CA TRP A 815 5.91 5.46 27.99
C TRP A 815 5.56 6.75 28.73
N LYS A 816 4.35 7.26 28.52
CA LYS A 816 3.81 8.42 29.25
C LYS A 816 3.53 8.09 30.71
N GLU A 817 2.92 6.93 31.00
CA GLU A 817 2.71 6.42 32.37
C GLU A 817 4.05 6.16 33.10
N GLU A 818 5.08 5.76 32.35
CA GLU A 818 6.43 5.62 32.87
C GLU A 818 7.13 6.96 33.14
N GLY A 819 6.60 8.06 32.60
CA GLY A 819 7.16 9.41 32.70
C GLY A 819 8.34 9.66 31.78
N LEU A 820 8.51 8.86 30.72
CA LEU A 820 9.66 8.95 29.82
C LEU A 820 9.62 10.21 28.95
N ASN A 821 8.43 10.67 28.58
CA ASN A 821 8.22 11.90 27.81
C ASN A 821 8.50 13.19 28.62
N ASN A 822 8.57 13.11 29.95
CA ASN A 822 8.91 14.24 30.82
C ASN A 822 9.75 13.78 32.02
N LEU A 823 11.03 13.51 31.79
CA LEU A 823 11.96 12.98 32.78
C LEU A 823 12.18 13.93 33.97
N ILE A 824 11.79 13.46 35.16
CA ILE A 824 12.11 14.11 36.45
C ILE A 824 13.38 13.48 37.00
N ILE A 825 14.40 14.30 37.20
CA ILE A 825 15.72 13.90 37.70
C ILE A 825 15.82 14.08 39.22
N ASN A 826 16.44 13.13 39.90
CA ASN A 826 16.91 13.23 41.27
C ASN A 826 18.41 12.91 41.32
N VAL A 827 19.22 13.94 41.58
CA VAL A 827 20.67 13.81 41.65
C VAL A 827 21.08 13.30 43.02
N LEU A 828 21.66 12.11 43.08
CA LEU A 828 22.09 11.47 44.32
C LEU A 828 23.50 11.89 44.72
N SER A 829 24.41 12.01 43.75
CA SER A 829 25.76 12.51 44.01
C SER A 829 26.42 13.08 42.76
N VAL A 830 27.24 14.11 42.96
CA VAL A 830 28.18 14.64 41.96
C VAL A 830 29.55 14.73 42.64
N LYS A 831 30.57 14.10 42.06
CA LYS A 831 31.95 14.11 42.56
C LYS A 831 32.91 14.49 41.44
N THR A 832 34.03 15.11 41.78
CA THR A 832 35.03 15.53 40.80
C THR A 832 36.43 15.05 41.17
N ALA A 833 37.28 14.89 40.16
CA ALA A 833 38.72 14.73 40.32
C ALA A 833 39.43 15.51 39.21
N VAL A 834 40.60 16.06 39.49
CA VAL A 834 41.32 16.96 38.56
C VAL A 834 42.77 16.52 38.43
N THR A 835 43.29 16.53 37.21
CA THR A 835 44.72 16.43 36.88
C THR A 835 45.17 17.70 36.15
N ASP A 836 46.45 17.78 35.77
CA ASP A 836 47.00 18.96 35.06
C ASP A 836 46.33 19.26 33.71
N SER A 837 45.71 18.28 33.07
CA SER A 837 45.13 18.38 31.72
C SER A 837 43.75 17.77 31.56
N GLN A 838 43.19 17.18 32.61
CA GLN A 838 41.88 16.52 32.57
C GLN A 838 41.06 16.77 33.83
N VAL A 839 39.74 16.80 33.66
CA VAL A 839 38.77 16.87 34.75
C VAL A 839 37.84 15.66 34.63
N PHE A 840 37.62 14.98 35.75
CA PHE A 840 36.68 13.88 35.86
C PHE A 840 35.46 14.35 36.64
N ILE A 841 34.26 14.07 36.12
CA ILE A 841 32.99 14.28 36.82
C ILE A 841 32.29 12.93 36.93
N PHE A 842 31.89 12.55 38.14
CA PHE A 842 31.15 11.33 38.42
C PHE A 842 29.77 11.70 38.94
N THR A 843 28.72 11.17 38.33
CA THR A 843 27.34 11.45 38.74
C THR A 843 26.57 10.18 38.99
N GLU A 844 25.77 10.16 40.05
CA GLU A 844 24.75 9.14 40.31
C GLU A 844 23.39 9.83 40.31
N VAL A 845 22.50 9.44 39.40
CA VAL A 845 21.17 10.03 39.28
C VAL A 845 20.10 8.95 39.18
N CYS A 846 18.90 9.28 39.65
CA CYS A 846 17.69 8.50 39.43
C CYS A 846 16.70 9.34 38.64
N TYR A 847 15.96 8.72 37.72
CA TYR A 847 14.81 9.32 37.07
C TYR A 847 13.53 8.61 37.51
N GLN A 848 12.43 9.37 37.56
CA GLN A 848 11.07 8.89 37.83
C GLN A 848 11.02 7.93 39.04
N ASP A 849 11.39 8.43 40.22
CA ASP A 849 11.41 7.67 41.47
C ASP A 849 12.23 6.37 41.44
N GLY A 850 13.30 6.35 40.64
CA GLY A 850 14.25 5.22 40.59
C GLY A 850 13.91 4.14 39.56
N LYS A 851 12.93 4.40 38.69
CA LYS A 851 12.65 3.56 37.50
C LYS A 851 13.86 3.46 36.58
N LEU A 852 14.62 4.54 36.46
CA LEU A 852 15.91 4.54 35.76
C LEU A 852 16.98 5.03 36.72
N LYS A 853 18.10 4.31 36.79
CA LYS A 853 19.27 4.74 37.57
C LYS A 853 20.44 4.87 36.62
N VAL A 854 21.14 6.01 36.67
CA VAL A 854 22.25 6.30 35.77
C VAL A 854 23.48 6.68 36.57
N SER A 855 24.54 5.90 36.40
CA SER A 855 25.88 6.20 36.87
C SER A 855 26.70 6.70 35.69
N SER A 856 27.29 7.89 35.79
CA SER A 856 28.06 8.49 34.69
C SER A 856 29.46 8.87 35.14
N GLN A 857 30.43 8.68 34.24
CA GLN A 857 31.78 9.20 34.34
C GLN A 857 32.08 10.03 33.09
N TYR A 858 32.32 11.32 33.29
CA TYR A 858 32.79 12.24 32.26
C TYR A 858 34.28 12.45 32.45
N ARG A 859 35.09 12.15 31.43
CA ARG A 859 36.51 12.52 31.36
C ARG A 859 36.66 13.64 30.34
N ILE A 860 36.94 14.84 30.83
CA ILE A 860 36.93 16.08 30.08
C ILE A 860 38.37 16.56 29.88
N GLY A 861 38.74 16.86 28.65
CA GLY A 861 39.98 17.57 28.30
C GLY A 861 39.69 18.82 27.47
N SER A 862 40.74 19.49 27.01
CA SER A 862 40.64 20.72 26.20
C SER A 862 40.23 20.49 24.75
N GLU A 863 40.36 19.26 24.24
CA GLU A 863 40.03 18.89 22.86
C GLU A 863 38.81 17.98 22.73
N GLY A 864 38.34 17.39 23.83
CA GLY A 864 37.18 16.50 23.81
C GLY A 864 36.68 16.04 25.17
N ILE A 865 35.60 15.26 25.14
CA ILE A 865 34.90 14.70 26.31
C ILE A 865 34.63 13.21 26.03
N GLU A 866 35.08 12.36 26.93
CA GLU A 866 34.68 10.95 26.98
C GLU A 866 33.59 10.78 28.04
N ILE A 867 32.50 10.11 27.67
CA ILE A 867 31.31 9.90 28.50
C ILE A 867 31.11 8.39 28.61
N ASN A 868 31.26 7.86 29.82
CA ASN A 868 30.96 6.47 30.14
C ASN A 868 29.72 6.43 31.03
N LYS A 869 28.72 5.62 30.66
CA LYS A 869 27.44 5.55 31.36
C LYS A 869 27.01 4.11 31.59
N THR A 870 26.39 3.93 32.75
CA THR A 870 25.72 2.71 33.16
C THR A 870 24.28 3.05 33.51
N VAL A 871 23.33 2.39 32.85
CA VAL A 871 21.89 2.57 33.05
C VAL A 871 21.28 1.27 33.59
N VAL A 872 20.55 1.37 34.69
CA VAL A 872 19.67 0.30 35.18
C VAL A 872 18.23 0.66 34.83
N ASN A 873 17.64 -0.08 33.90
CA ASN A 873 16.25 0.06 33.50
C ASN A 873 15.34 -0.84 34.35
N ASN A 874 14.50 -0.23 35.18
CA ASN A 874 13.48 -0.89 35.98
C ASN A 874 12.04 -0.54 35.54
N CYS A 875 11.85 0.19 34.43
CA CYS A 875 10.51 0.50 33.89
C CYS A 875 9.71 -0.78 33.66
N SER A 876 8.41 -0.74 33.92
CA SER A 876 7.50 -1.88 33.77
C SER A 876 7.10 -2.17 32.33
N SER A 877 7.16 -1.16 31.45
CA SER A 877 6.97 -1.30 30.00
C SER A 877 7.83 -2.41 29.39
N LYS A 878 7.28 -3.18 28.43
CA LYS A 878 8.01 -4.27 27.73
C LYS A 878 9.32 -3.77 27.09
N THR A 879 9.28 -2.56 26.55
CA THR A 879 10.41 -1.87 25.95
C THR A 879 10.33 -0.39 26.26
N ILE A 880 11.48 0.25 26.45
CA ILE A 880 11.61 1.73 26.40
C ILE A 880 12.07 2.16 25.00
N PRO A 881 11.81 3.43 24.58
CA PRO A 881 12.12 3.92 23.23
C PRO A 881 13.60 3.84 22.85
N ARG A 882 14.47 4.34 23.74
CA ARG A 882 15.91 4.49 23.49
C ARG A 882 16.69 4.58 24.80
N ILE A 883 18.00 4.39 24.72
CA ILE A 883 18.97 4.72 25.78
C ILE A 883 20.11 5.50 25.13
N GLY A 884 20.16 6.81 25.38
CA GLY A 884 21.13 7.67 24.73
C GLY A 884 21.28 9.04 25.38
N LEU A 885 21.82 9.97 24.60
CA LEU A 885 22.08 11.36 25.00
C LEU A 885 21.58 12.34 23.95
N THR A 886 20.98 13.44 24.39
CA THR A 886 20.64 14.58 23.53
C THR A 886 21.63 15.73 23.73
N PHE A 887 22.20 16.21 22.63
CA PHE A 887 23.05 17.38 22.53
C PHE A 887 22.36 18.46 21.69
N VAL A 888 22.66 19.72 21.99
CA VAL A 888 22.12 20.87 21.27
C VAL A 888 23.26 21.71 20.74
N LEU A 889 23.27 21.91 19.42
CA LEU A 889 24.31 22.58 18.65
C LEU A 889 23.77 23.90 18.06
N PRO A 890 24.65 24.87 17.77
CA PRO A 890 24.30 26.03 16.97
C PRO A 890 23.71 25.66 15.59
N ALA A 891 22.78 26.46 15.07
CA ALA A 891 22.14 26.23 13.76
C ALA A 891 23.12 26.15 12.58
N ASP A 892 24.30 26.76 12.65
CA ASP A 892 25.29 26.70 11.58
C ASP A 892 25.98 25.33 11.48
N ASN A 893 25.83 24.44 12.48
CA ASN A 893 26.30 23.06 12.45
C ASN A 893 25.33 22.16 11.67
N ASN A 894 25.12 22.47 10.40
CA ASN A 894 24.08 21.85 9.58
C ASN A 894 24.58 20.83 8.54
N HIS A 895 25.88 20.51 8.53
CA HIS A 895 26.46 19.47 7.67
C HIS A 895 26.87 18.26 8.51
N ILE A 896 26.54 17.07 8.02
CA ILE A 896 26.88 15.82 8.66
C ILE A 896 27.62 14.88 7.72
N THR A 897 28.56 14.12 8.27
CA THR A 897 29.18 12.97 7.60
C THR A 897 29.28 11.83 8.61
N TRP A 898 28.82 10.64 8.25
CA TRP A 898 28.86 9.47 9.14
C TRP A 898 29.35 8.22 8.41
N PHE A 899 30.03 7.34 9.15
CA PHE A 899 30.36 6.00 8.70
C PHE A 899 29.47 5.00 9.42
N GLY A 900 28.51 4.41 8.71
CA GLY A 900 27.46 3.56 9.26
C GLY A 900 26.41 3.26 8.19
N ARG A 901 25.20 2.85 8.58
CA ARG A 901 24.14 2.56 7.61
C ARG A 901 23.52 3.80 6.99
N GLY A 902 23.17 3.70 5.71
CA GLY A 902 22.51 4.77 4.97
C GLY A 902 22.25 4.41 3.50
N PRO A 903 21.95 5.40 2.64
CA PRO A 903 21.80 6.82 2.99
C PRO A 903 20.45 7.13 3.67
N TRP A 904 19.42 6.31 3.47
CA TRP A 904 18.09 6.54 4.04
C TRP A 904 17.99 6.15 5.53
N GLU A 905 16.91 6.62 6.16
CA GLU A 905 16.53 6.28 7.53
C GLU A 905 16.38 4.76 7.73
N ASN A 906 16.90 4.23 8.83
CA ASN A 906 16.90 2.82 9.18
C ASN A 906 16.90 2.60 10.71
N TYR A 907 16.32 1.47 11.15
CA TYR A 907 16.17 1.09 12.56
C TYR A 907 16.61 -0.35 12.79
N CYS A 908 16.78 -0.76 14.05
CA CYS A 908 17.34 -2.07 14.39
C CYS A 908 16.58 -3.27 13.80
N ASP A 909 15.28 -3.11 13.52
CA ASP A 909 14.39 -4.07 12.86
C ASP A 909 14.11 -3.76 11.38
N ARG A 910 14.69 -2.69 10.81
CA ARG A 910 14.49 -2.25 9.41
C ARG A 910 15.75 -1.62 8.83
N LYS A 911 16.74 -2.45 8.45
CA LYS A 911 18.06 -1.95 8.02
C LYS A 911 18.79 -2.77 6.96
N THR A 912 18.21 -3.83 6.41
CA THR A 912 18.87 -4.72 5.43
C THR A 912 19.12 -4.04 4.08
N SER A 913 18.34 -3.03 3.74
CA SER A 913 18.53 -2.19 2.55
C SER A 913 19.58 -1.09 2.74
N ALA A 914 19.83 -0.66 3.99
CA ALA A 914 20.76 0.41 4.29
C ALA A 914 22.19 -0.15 4.44
N MET A 915 23.04 0.14 3.47
CA MET A 915 24.42 -0.38 3.39
C MET A 915 25.35 0.44 4.27
N ILE A 916 26.39 -0.19 4.80
CA ILE A 916 27.43 0.49 5.57
C ILE A 916 28.41 1.17 4.61
N SER A 917 28.52 2.49 4.72
CA SER A 917 29.42 3.32 3.90
C SER A 917 29.66 4.66 4.60
N CYS A 918 30.44 5.55 3.98
CA CYS A 918 30.60 6.93 4.41
C CYS A 918 29.62 7.82 3.65
N TYR A 919 28.62 8.34 4.37
CA TYR A 919 27.58 9.20 3.81
C TYR A 919 27.75 10.63 4.28
N SER A 920 27.31 11.59 3.47
CA SER A 920 27.26 13.01 3.83
C SER A 920 25.92 13.60 3.46
N SER A 921 25.41 14.51 4.29
CA SER A 921 24.12 15.16 4.09
C SER A 921 24.03 16.45 4.92
N THR A 922 22.86 17.09 4.91
CA THR A 922 22.51 18.22 5.77
C THR A 922 21.46 17.82 6.81
N VAL A 923 21.34 18.59 7.88
CA VAL A 923 20.31 18.37 8.92
C VAL A 923 18.90 18.37 8.33
N SER A 924 18.61 19.29 7.39
CA SER A 924 17.30 19.37 6.73
C SER A 924 16.96 18.14 5.87
N GLU A 925 17.96 17.48 5.30
CA GLU A 925 17.77 16.26 4.49
C GLU A 925 17.58 15.00 5.35
N GLN A 926 17.78 15.08 6.67
CA GLN A 926 17.49 13.96 7.58
C GLN A 926 16.03 13.89 8.01
N TYR A 927 15.24 14.93 7.71
CA TYR A 927 13.81 14.90 7.97
C TYR A 927 13.07 14.06 6.92
N THR A 928 12.38 13.01 7.37
CA THR A 928 11.43 12.27 6.52
C THR A 928 10.06 12.95 6.64
N PRO A 929 9.44 13.42 5.53
CA PRO A 929 8.20 14.20 5.58
C PRO A 929 6.96 13.30 5.70
N TYR A 930 6.86 12.57 6.81
CA TYR A 930 5.60 11.94 7.21
C TYR A 930 4.53 13.02 7.41
N ILE A 931 3.31 12.79 6.92
CA ILE A 931 2.23 13.80 6.94
C ILE A 931 1.93 14.24 8.37
N LYS A 932 1.72 13.25 9.26
CA LYS A 932 1.80 13.46 10.69
C LYS A 932 3.27 13.32 11.13
N PRO A 933 3.87 14.34 11.75
CA PRO A 933 5.23 14.25 12.27
C PRO A 933 5.40 13.13 13.29
N VAL A 934 6.44 12.31 13.12
CA VAL A 934 6.79 11.19 13.99
C VAL A 934 8.32 11.08 14.11
N GLU A 935 8.81 10.16 14.94
CA GLU A 935 10.24 9.78 14.95
C GLU A 935 10.72 9.44 13.54
N CYS A 936 11.83 10.05 13.12
CA CYS A 936 12.41 9.87 11.79
C CYS A 936 13.90 10.25 11.75
N GLY A 937 14.57 9.91 10.65
CA GLY A 937 15.96 10.28 10.35
C GLY A 937 17.03 9.35 10.93
N GLY A 938 16.65 8.37 11.74
CA GLY A 938 17.54 7.44 12.42
C GLY A 938 18.54 6.71 11.51
N LYS A 939 19.77 6.52 12.00
CA LYS A 939 20.84 5.71 11.36
C LYS A 939 21.41 4.71 12.37
N GLU A 940 21.40 3.42 12.02
CA GLU A 940 21.97 2.34 12.83
C GLU A 940 23.41 2.01 12.48
N ASP A 941 24.03 1.23 13.37
CA ASP A 941 25.38 0.66 13.24
C ASP A 941 26.43 1.73 12.88
N VAL A 942 26.36 2.93 13.47
CA VAL A 942 27.24 4.07 13.19
C VAL A 942 28.52 3.99 14.03
N ARG A 943 29.66 4.22 13.39
CA ARG A 943 31.01 4.06 13.99
C ARG A 943 31.51 5.41 14.45
N TYR A 944 31.33 6.40 13.58
CA TYR A 944 31.52 7.80 13.89
C TYR A 944 30.55 8.69 13.10
N LEU A 945 30.32 9.87 13.66
CA LEU A 945 29.55 10.96 13.07
C LEU A 945 30.36 12.25 13.22
N THR A 946 30.40 13.07 12.18
CA THR A 946 30.84 14.46 12.25
C THR A 946 29.64 15.36 12.03
N VAL A 947 29.55 16.42 12.82
CA VAL A 947 28.54 17.47 12.68
C VAL A 947 29.25 18.80 12.74
N GLY A 948 29.17 19.60 11.69
CA GLY A 948 29.90 20.85 11.62
C GLY A 948 29.30 21.87 10.68
N ASN A 949 29.91 23.05 10.69
CA ASN A 949 29.57 24.13 9.78
C ASN A 949 30.39 24.06 8.49
N LYS A 950 30.12 24.97 7.54
CA LYS A 950 30.80 25.02 6.24
C LYS A 950 32.31 25.27 6.32
N GLU A 951 32.81 25.80 7.44
CA GLU A 951 34.24 26.03 7.67
C GLU A 951 34.95 24.78 8.21
N GLY A 952 34.23 23.69 8.46
CA GLY A 952 34.75 22.43 9.01
C GLY A 952 34.89 22.44 10.53
N HIS A 953 34.36 23.45 11.22
CA HIS A 953 34.34 23.50 12.68
C HIS A 953 33.11 22.79 13.21
N GLY A 954 33.29 21.95 14.24
CA GLY A 954 32.18 21.13 14.73
C GLY A 954 32.60 20.06 15.73
N LEU A 955 31.88 18.95 15.73
CA LEU A 955 32.09 17.80 16.60
C LEU A 955 32.36 16.55 15.77
N TYR A 956 33.25 15.69 16.28
CA TYR A 956 33.41 14.29 15.90
C TYR A 956 32.93 13.43 17.07
N VAL A 957 31.95 12.57 16.84
CA VAL A 957 31.33 11.68 17.82
C VAL A 957 31.67 10.23 17.45
N SER A 958 32.14 9.44 18.40
CA SER A 958 32.38 8.01 18.22
C SER A 958 31.96 7.19 19.43
N GLY A 959 31.50 5.96 19.21
CA GLY A 959 31.14 5.00 20.26
C GLY A 959 32.26 4.02 20.57
N ALA A 960 32.23 3.38 21.74
CA ALA A 960 33.02 2.15 21.98
C ALA A 960 32.45 0.97 21.19
N GLU A 961 31.13 0.94 21.00
CA GLU A 961 30.39 0.07 20.10
C GLU A 961 29.68 0.92 19.03
N PRO A 962 29.23 0.33 17.90
CA PRO A 962 28.37 1.03 16.97
C PRO A 962 27.11 1.56 17.65
N PHE A 963 26.64 2.72 17.21
CA PHE A 963 25.55 3.46 17.86
C PHE A 963 24.49 3.91 16.86
N HIS A 964 23.35 4.36 17.38
CA HIS A 964 22.28 4.98 16.60
C HIS A 964 22.34 6.51 16.74
N PHE A 965 22.03 7.26 15.68
CA PHE A 965 21.76 8.69 15.82
C PHE A 965 20.60 9.17 14.96
N ASP A 966 19.95 10.24 15.42
CA ASP A 966 19.09 11.12 14.62
C ASP A 966 19.47 12.58 14.90
N ILE A 967 19.18 13.47 13.94
CA ILE A 967 19.55 14.88 14.03
C ILE A 967 18.55 15.77 13.29
N HIS A 968 18.04 16.79 13.99
CA HIS A 968 16.94 17.64 13.50
C HIS A 968 17.13 19.10 13.88
N ASP A 969 16.43 20.01 13.18
CA ASP A 969 16.36 21.44 13.50
C ASP A 969 15.18 21.81 14.43
N TYR A 970 14.65 20.79 15.11
CA TYR A 970 13.54 20.87 16.06
C TYR A 970 13.75 19.89 17.22
N SER A 971 13.09 20.15 18.35
CA SER A 971 13.14 19.28 19.52
C SER A 971 12.14 18.12 19.42
N ILE A 972 12.37 17.03 20.16
CA ILE A 972 11.43 15.91 20.30
C ILE A 972 10.04 16.39 20.70
N ALA A 973 9.95 17.31 21.67
CA ALA A 973 8.68 17.84 22.15
C ALA A 973 7.94 18.70 21.11
N ALA A 974 8.68 19.36 20.20
CA ALA A 974 8.08 20.12 19.11
C ALA A 974 7.51 19.21 18.02
N CYS A 975 8.18 18.07 17.75
CA CYS A 975 7.68 17.04 16.83
C CYS A 975 6.38 16.42 17.37
N ASP A 976 6.39 15.94 18.63
CA ASP A 976 5.23 15.31 19.29
C ASP A 976 4.00 16.22 19.41
N ALA A 977 4.18 17.53 19.42
CA ALA A 977 3.10 18.49 19.59
C ALA A 977 2.41 18.86 18.27
N ALA A 978 3.01 18.55 17.12
CA ALA A 978 2.55 18.98 15.80
C ALA A 978 1.63 17.93 15.17
N ALA A 979 0.50 18.37 14.62
CA ALA A 979 -0.37 17.51 13.82
C ALA A 979 0.12 17.41 12.37
N TYR A 980 0.77 18.48 11.88
CA TYR A 980 1.34 18.56 10.54
C TYR A 980 2.77 19.11 10.56
N ALA A 981 3.56 18.79 9.52
CA ALA A 981 4.97 19.19 9.41
C ALA A 981 5.20 20.71 9.48
N ASP A 982 4.28 21.52 8.96
CA ASP A 982 4.32 22.99 8.99
C ASP A 982 4.06 23.59 10.38
N GLU A 983 3.60 22.78 11.34
CA GLU A 983 3.33 23.19 12.73
C GLU A 983 4.52 22.93 13.68
N ILE A 984 5.56 22.24 13.21
CA ILE A 984 6.75 21.96 14.01
C ILE A 984 7.47 23.28 14.33
N VAL A 985 7.51 23.63 15.61
CA VAL A 985 8.19 24.84 16.09
C VAL A 985 9.70 24.64 16.05
N LYS A 986 10.38 25.38 15.17
CA LYS A 986 11.85 25.45 15.04
C LYS A 986 12.42 26.59 15.88
N ASP A 987 13.63 26.42 16.46
CA ASP A 987 14.22 27.40 17.38
C ASP A 987 15.71 27.73 17.13
N ASP A 988 16.13 27.77 15.85
CA ASP A 988 17.49 28.11 15.40
C ASP A 988 18.59 27.30 16.12
N LYS A 989 18.34 26.00 16.32
CA LYS A 989 19.26 25.03 16.92
C LYS A 989 19.22 23.73 16.16
N VAL A 990 20.25 22.92 16.37
CA VAL A 990 20.33 21.54 15.89
C VAL A 990 20.33 20.60 17.10
N TYR A 991 19.39 19.67 17.13
CA TYR A 991 19.23 18.65 18.15
C TYR A 991 19.86 17.36 17.64
N LEU A 992 20.93 16.90 18.30
CA LEU A 992 21.61 15.65 17.98
C LEU A 992 21.30 14.64 19.08
N ASN A 993 20.66 13.52 18.72
CA ASN A 993 20.45 12.39 19.61
C ASN A 993 21.45 11.28 19.25
N VAL A 994 22.18 10.78 20.26
CA VAL A 994 23.15 9.69 20.10
C VAL A 994 22.80 8.58 21.08
N ASP A 995 22.42 7.41 20.57
CA ASP A 995 21.98 6.30 21.39
C ASP A 995 22.90 5.12 21.34
N TYR A 996 23.05 4.51 22.50
CA TYR A 996 23.60 3.16 22.59
C TYR A 996 22.66 2.14 21.95
N LYS A 997 21.35 2.29 22.21
CA LYS A 997 20.31 1.45 21.65
C LYS A 997 19.04 2.26 21.39
N HIS A 998 18.43 1.99 20.24
CA HIS A 998 17.11 2.46 19.88
C HIS A 998 16.20 1.25 19.65
N ALA A 999 14.99 1.26 20.21
CA ALA A 999 14.03 0.17 20.02
C ALA A 999 13.54 0.14 18.56
N GLY A 1000 13.07 -1.02 18.12
CA GLY A 1000 12.48 -1.19 16.79
C GLY A 1000 11.28 -0.26 16.55
N VAL A 1001 10.87 -0.17 15.29
CA VAL A 1001 9.65 0.55 14.90
C VAL A 1001 8.43 -0.35 14.83
N GLY A 1002 8.59 -1.67 14.78
CA GLY A 1002 7.49 -2.62 14.66
C GLY A 1002 6.74 -2.48 13.34
N GLY A 1003 5.52 -3.02 13.28
CA GLY A 1003 4.68 -2.94 12.08
C GLY A 1003 3.91 -4.21 11.73
N ASP A 1004 3.83 -5.22 12.60
CA ASP A 1004 2.98 -6.39 12.33
C ASP A 1004 1.51 -5.97 12.16
N ASN A 1005 1.04 -5.00 12.97
CA ASN A 1005 -0.27 -4.35 12.88
C ASN A 1005 -0.22 -2.90 13.43
N GLY A 1006 -1.32 -2.16 13.38
CA GLY A 1006 -1.42 -0.76 13.82
C GLY A 1006 -2.12 -0.51 15.15
N TRP A 1007 -2.45 -1.53 15.95
CA TRP A 1007 -3.33 -1.37 17.13
C TRP A 1007 -2.89 -2.12 18.38
N THR A 1008 -1.82 -2.92 18.30
CA THR A 1008 -1.24 -3.63 19.45
C THR A 1008 0.28 -3.46 19.51
N LYS A 1009 0.84 -3.72 20.69
CA LYS A 1009 2.30 -3.76 20.90
C LYS A 1009 2.95 -4.92 20.16
N ASN A 1010 3.62 -4.64 19.04
CA ASN A 1010 4.17 -5.66 18.14
C ASN A 1010 5.67 -5.50 17.77
N ILE A 1011 6.46 -4.77 18.56
CA ILE A 1011 7.93 -4.85 18.45
C ILE A 1011 8.39 -6.22 18.96
N HIS A 1012 9.13 -6.96 18.12
CA HIS A 1012 9.60 -8.31 18.43
C HIS A 1012 10.65 -8.27 19.55
N PRO A 1013 10.73 -9.31 20.41
CA PRO A 1013 11.57 -9.28 21.62
C PRO A 1013 13.05 -8.92 21.39
N GLU A 1014 13.63 -9.35 20.27
CA GLU A 1014 15.02 -9.09 19.86
C GLU A 1014 15.31 -7.62 19.56
N TYR A 1015 14.26 -6.83 19.28
CA TYR A 1015 14.34 -5.40 18.97
C TYR A 1015 13.84 -4.52 20.15
N CYS A 1016 13.59 -5.13 21.32
CA CYS A 1016 13.14 -4.44 22.52
C CYS A 1016 14.32 -4.02 23.44
N ILE A 1017 14.15 -2.89 24.12
CA ILE A 1017 15.00 -2.44 25.23
C ILE A 1017 14.26 -2.73 26.55
N GLY A 1018 14.38 -3.97 27.02
CA GLY A 1018 13.71 -4.44 28.25
C GLY A 1018 14.36 -3.97 29.56
N LYS A 1019 13.89 -4.52 30.68
CA LYS A 1019 14.52 -4.33 32.00
C LYS A 1019 15.93 -4.92 32.00
N GLY A 1020 16.88 -4.21 32.59
CA GLY A 1020 18.25 -4.71 32.64
C GLY A 1020 19.31 -3.66 32.92
N PHE A 1021 20.55 -4.09 32.75
CA PHE A 1021 21.76 -3.29 32.90
C PHE A 1021 22.35 -3.00 31.53
N TYR A 1022 22.58 -1.73 31.24
CA TYR A 1022 23.10 -1.24 29.96
C TYR A 1022 24.34 -0.39 30.23
N HIS A 1023 25.40 -0.61 29.48
CA HIS A 1023 26.65 0.13 29.59
C HIS A 1023 27.09 0.62 28.24
N TYR A 1024 27.49 1.88 28.15
CA TYR A 1024 27.97 2.46 26.90
C TYR A 1024 28.99 3.57 27.13
N GLN A 1025 29.74 3.85 26.08
CA GLN A 1025 30.72 4.93 26.06
C GLN A 1025 30.67 5.68 24.73
N PHE A 1026 30.65 7.00 24.83
CA PHE A 1026 30.82 7.93 23.71
C PHE A 1026 32.05 8.81 23.93
N VAL A 1027 32.67 9.22 22.82
CA VAL A 1027 33.73 10.22 22.81
C VAL A 1027 33.35 11.31 21.83
N ILE A 1028 33.44 12.57 22.28
CA ILE A 1028 33.12 13.77 21.52
C ILE A 1028 34.39 14.61 21.43
N GLU A 1029 34.85 14.91 20.23
CA GLU A 1029 36.08 15.65 19.95
C GLU A 1029 35.77 16.88 19.10
N ALA A 1030 36.52 17.96 19.29
CA ALA A 1030 36.45 19.12 18.40
C ALA A 1030 37.19 18.85 17.08
N ILE A 1031 36.57 19.20 15.97
CA ILE A 1031 37.19 19.19 14.62
C ILE A 1031 37.64 20.58 14.19
#